data_AF-A0A2K6UIF6-F1
#
_entry.id   AF-A0A2K6UIF6-F1
#
_cell.length_a   1.000
_cell.length_b   1.000
_cell.length_c   1.000
_cell.angle_alpha   90.00
_cell.angle_beta   90.00
_cell.angle_gamma   90.00
#
_symmetry.space_group_name_H-M   'P 1'
#
loop_
_entity.id
_entity.type
_entity.pdbx_description
1 polymer ?
#
loop_
_entity_poly.entity_id
_entity_poly.type
_entity_poly.pdbx_seq_one_letter_code
_entity_poly.pdbx_strand_id
1 'polypeptide(L)'
;MSLLFSRCNSIVTVKKDKRHMAEVNASPLKHFVTAKKKINGIFEQLGAYIQESATFLEDTYRNAELDPVTTEEQVLDVKGYLSKVRGISEVLARRHMKVAFFGRTSNGKSTVINAMLWDKVLPSGIGHTTNCFLRVEGTDGHEAFLLTEGSEEKRSAKTVNQLAHALHQDKQLHAGSLVSVMWPNSKCPLLKDDLVLMDSPGIDVTTELDSWIDKFCLDADVFVLVANSESTLMQTEKHFFHKVSERLSRPNIFILNNRWDASASEPEYMEEVRRQHMERCTSFLVDELGVVDRSQAGDRIFFVSAKEVLNARIQKAQGMPEAGGALAEGFQVRMFEFQNFERRFEECISQSAVKTKFEQHTVRAKQIAEAVRLIMDSLHVAAREQQVYCEEMREEWQDRLKFIDKQLELLAQDYKLRIKQITEEVERQVSTAMAEEIRRLSVLVDDYQMDFHPSPVVLKVYKNELHRHIEEGLGRNMSDRCSTAITNSLQTMQQDMIDGLKPLLPVSVRSQIDMLVPRQCFSLNYDLNCDKLCADFQEDIEFHFSLGWTMLVNRFLGPKNSRRALMGYNDQVWKAVGWRLIALSFGLYGLLYVYERLTWTTKAKERAFKRQFVEHASEKLQLVISYTGSNCSHQVQQELSGTFAHLCQQVDVTRENLEQEIAAMNKKIEVLDSLQSKAKLLRNKAGWLDSELNMFTHQYLQPSR
;
A
#
# COMPACT_ATOMS: atom_id res chain seq x y z
N MET A 1 22.21 2.41 56.71
CA MET A 1 21.79 2.80 58.07
C MET A 1 20.50 3.56 57.97
N SER A 2 19.37 2.91 58.31
CA SER A 2 18.06 3.53 58.40
C SER A 2 17.87 4.15 59.78
N LEU A 3 17.37 5.38 59.86
CA LEU A 3 16.74 5.91 61.07
C LEU A 3 15.40 6.55 60.72
N LEU A 4 14.36 5.73 60.95
CA LEU A 4 13.08 6.03 61.59
C LEU A 4 12.60 7.49 61.61
N PHE A 5 11.44 7.73 60.97
CA PHE A 5 10.49 8.73 61.43
C PHE A 5 9.09 8.13 61.65
N SER A 6 8.48 8.63 62.72
CA SER A 6 7.36 8.09 63.47
C SER A 6 6.01 8.25 62.78
N ARG A 7 5.12 7.27 63.02
CA ARG A 7 3.70 7.27 62.66
C ARG A 7 2.94 8.36 63.41
N CYS A 8 2.11 9.12 62.68
CA CYS A 8 1.00 9.87 63.25
C CYS A 8 -0.31 9.32 62.65
N ASN A 9 -1.11 8.65 63.48
CA ASN A 9 -2.44 8.14 63.12
C ASN A 9 -3.41 9.31 62.93
N SER A 10 -3.79 9.58 61.69
CA SER A 10 -4.98 10.37 61.38
C SER A 10 -6.15 9.40 61.15
N ILE A 11 -7.13 9.44 62.06
CA ILE A 11 -8.41 8.76 61.93
C ILE A 11 -9.15 9.43 60.76
N VAL A 12 -9.02 8.85 59.57
CA VAL A 12 -9.89 9.16 58.43
C VAL A 12 -11.11 8.27 58.56
N THR A 13 -12.22 8.85 58.98
CA THR A 13 -13.55 8.26 58.90
C THR A 13 -13.86 7.95 57.45
N VAL A 14 -13.66 6.70 57.06
CA VAL A 14 -14.08 6.15 55.78
C VAL A 14 -15.60 6.21 55.73
N LYS A 15 -16.15 7.17 54.98
CA LYS A 15 -17.51 7.11 54.42
C LYS A 15 -17.56 5.94 53.46
N LYS A 16 -17.68 4.72 54.00
CA LYS A 16 -18.01 3.52 53.25
C LYS A 16 -19.51 3.56 52.94
N ASP A 17 -19.81 3.42 51.66
CA ASP A 17 -21.05 2.83 51.15
C ASP A 17 -22.38 3.53 51.47
N LYS A 18 -22.56 4.71 50.87
CA LYS A 18 -23.89 5.19 50.44
C LYS A 18 -24.09 5.14 48.93
N ARG A 19 -23.20 4.50 48.17
CA ARG A 19 -23.32 4.31 46.71
C ARG A 19 -23.90 2.95 46.30
N HIS A 20 -24.02 1.98 47.21
CA HIS A 20 -24.58 0.65 46.91
C HIS A 20 -26.09 0.49 47.13
N MET A 21 -26.82 1.52 47.56
CA MET A 21 -28.29 1.43 47.79
C MET A 21 -29.13 2.23 46.77
N ALA A 22 -28.55 2.69 45.67
CA ALA A 22 -29.26 3.48 44.65
C ALA A 22 -29.60 2.71 43.36
N GLU A 23 -29.15 1.46 43.19
CA GLU A 23 -29.39 0.67 41.96
C GLU A 23 -30.58 -0.31 42.05
N VAL A 24 -31.24 -0.44 43.21
CA VAL A 24 -32.32 -1.44 43.44
C VAL A 24 -33.64 -1.10 42.71
N ASN A 25 -33.73 0.04 42.01
CA ASN A 25 -34.96 0.49 41.33
C ASN A 25 -35.00 0.26 39.81
N ALA A 26 -34.04 -0.45 39.23
CA ALA A 26 -34.10 -0.84 37.81
C ALA A 26 -34.71 -2.25 37.68
N SER A 27 -35.80 -2.40 36.90
CA SER A 27 -36.35 -3.73 36.58
C SER A 27 -35.24 -4.63 36.01
N PRO A 28 -35.11 -5.89 36.49
CA PRO A 28 -34.18 -6.86 35.93
C PRO A 28 -34.29 -7.04 34.41
N LEU A 29 -35.46 -6.77 33.81
CA LEU A 29 -35.66 -6.86 32.35
C LEU A 29 -34.83 -5.84 31.56
N LYS A 30 -34.49 -4.69 32.16
CA LYS A 30 -33.59 -3.71 31.54
C LYS A 30 -32.20 -4.26 31.28
N HIS A 31 -31.78 -5.29 32.01
CA HIS A 31 -30.50 -5.96 31.77
C HIS A 31 -30.48 -6.61 30.38
N PHE A 32 -31.54 -7.31 29.97
CA PHE A 32 -31.66 -7.87 28.62
C PHE A 32 -31.68 -6.77 27.55
N VAL A 33 -32.48 -5.71 27.73
CA VAL A 33 -32.56 -4.60 26.77
C VAL A 33 -31.20 -3.91 26.61
N THR A 34 -30.49 -3.68 27.71
CA THR A 34 -29.16 -3.07 27.69
C THR A 34 -28.13 -4.00 27.02
N ALA A 35 -28.18 -5.30 27.32
CA ALA A 35 -27.34 -6.30 26.66
C ALA A 35 -27.60 -6.34 25.15
N LYS A 36 -28.87 -6.37 24.73
CA LYS A 36 -29.30 -6.33 23.33
C LYS A 36 -28.78 -5.08 22.62
N LYS A 37 -28.89 -3.90 23.25
CA LYS A 37 -28.37 -2.65 22.68
C LYS A 37 -26.84 -2.70 22.54
N LYS A 38 -26.13 -3.19 23.56
CA LYS A 38 -24.67 -3.27 23.55
C LYS A 38 -24.16 -4.24 22.49
N ILE A 39 -24.74 -5.44 22.39
CA ILE A 39 -24.30 -6.43 21.40
C ILE A 39 -24.61 -5.99 19.97
N ASN A 40 -25.77 -5.38 19.72
CA ASN A 40 -26.07 -4.82 18.39
C ASN A 40 -25.05 -3.73 18.00
N GLY A 41 -24.70 -2.84 18.95
CA GLY A 41 -23.64 -1.84 18.71
C GLY A 41 -22.27 -2.46 18.41
N ILE A 42 -21.89 -3.54 19.10
CA ILE A 42 -20.65 -4.27 18.80
C ILE A 42 -20.70 -4.89 17.39
N PHE A 43 -21.85 -5.46 17.00
CA PHE A 43 -22.03 -6.05 15.68
C PHE A 43 -22.05 -5.01 14.54
N GLU A 44 -22.58 -3.81 14.78
CA GLU A 44 -22.47 -2.68 13.85
C GLU A 44 -21.01 -2.28 13.65
N GLN A 45 -20.24 -2.16 14.73
CA GLN A 45 -18.81 -1.85 14.67
C GLN A 45 -18.00 -2.96 13.99
N LEU A 46 -18.32 -4.23 14.27
CA LEU A 46 -17.72 -5.39 13.61
C LEU A 46 -18.04 -5.37 12.11
N GLY A 47 -19.28 -5.08 11.72
CA GLY A 47 -19.67 -4.95 10.32
C GLY A 47 -18.92 -3.84 9.59
N ALA A 48 -18.78 -2.67 10.23
CA ALA A 48 -18.00 -1.55 9.70
C ALA A 48 -16.51 -1.90 9.54
N TYR A 49 -15.93 -2.57 10.55
CA TYR A 49 -14.55 -3.05 10.51
C TYR A 49 -14.31 -4.04 9.35
N ILE A 50 -15.17 -5.05 9.21
CA ILE A 50 -15.05 -6.05 8.13
C ILE A 50 -15.24 -5.39 6.77
N GLN A 51 -16.14 -4.42 6.64
CA GLN A 51 -16.34 -3.66 5.40
C GLN A 51 -15.07 -2.87 5.02
N GLU A 52 -14.46 -2.17 5.97
CA GLU A 52 -13.20 -1.44 5.78
C GLU A 52 -12.06 -2.41 5.39
N SER A 53 -11.97 -3.56 6.07
CA SER A 53 -11.02 -4.62 5.74
C SER A 53 -11.23 -5.22 4.34
N ALA A 54 -12.48 -5.44 3.93
CA ALA A 54 -12.78 -5.97 2.61
C ALA A 54 -12.35 -5.00 1.50
N THR A 55 -12.68 -3.71 1.65
CA THR A 55 -12.25 -2.67 0.69
C THR A 55 -10.72 -2.58 0.63
N PHE A 56 -10.05 -2.59 1.79
CA PHE A 56 -8.59 -2.55 1.86
C PHE A 56 -7.92 -3.75 1.16
N LEU A 57 -8.44 -4.96 1.37
CA LEU A 57 -7.93 -6.16 0.71
C LEU A 57 -8.16 -6.15 -0.80
N GLU A 58 -9.32 -5.66 -1.24
CA GLU A 58 -9.65 -5.53 -2.67
C GLU A 58 -8.76 -4.50 -3.37
N ASP A 59 -8.51 -3.35 -2.74
CA ASP A 59 -7.58 -2.34 -3.25
C ASP A 59 -6.14 -2.86 -3.32
N THR A 60 -5.73 -3.65 -2.32
CA THR A 60 -4.39 -4.27 -2.28
C THR A 60 -4.25 -5.34 -3.37
N TYR A 61 -5.26 -6.18 -3.56
CA TYR A 61 -5.27 -7.22 -4.60
C TYR A 61 -5.25 -6.64 -6.02
N ARG A 62 -5.92 -5.50 -6.24
CA ARG A 62 -5.93 -4.80 -7.55
C ARG A 62 -4.65 -4.05 -7.87
N ASN A 63 -3.74 -3.89 -6.91
CA ASN A 63 -2.54 -3.11 -7.11
C ASN A 63 -1.51 -3.89 -7.95
N ALA A 64 -1.44 -3.59 -9.25
CA ALA A 64 -0.52 -4.24 -10.18
C ALA A 64 0.95 -3.78 -10.04
N GLU A 65 1.24 -2.74 -9.25
CA GLU A 65 2.61 -2.25 -9.05
C GLU A 65 3.42 -3.13 -8.09
N LEU A 66 2.74 -3.94 -7.28
CA LEU A 66 3.32 -4.83 -6.28
C LEU A 66 3.10 -6.29 -6.65
N ASP A 67 4.04 -7.14 -6.24
CA ASP A 67 3.79 -8.59 -6.24
C ASP A 67 2.60 -8.93 -5.31
N PRO A 68 1.83 -9.99 -5.60
CA PRO A 68 0.64 -10.32 -4.84
C PRO A 68 0.94 -10.62 -3.37
N VAL A 69 0.63 -9.66 -2.49
CA VAL A 69 0.68 -9.80 -1.02
C VAL A 69 -0.62 -10.34 -0.42
N THR A 70 -1.66 -10.49 -1.23
CA THR A 70 -2.97 -11.03 -0.84
C THR A 70 -3.49 -12.01 -1.88
N THR A 71 -4.38 -12.90 -1.47
CA THR A 71 -5.03 -13.86 -2.38
C THR A 71 -6.49 -13.50 -2.65
N GLU A 72 -7.01 -13.89 -3.80
CA GLU A 72 -8.43 -13.73 -4.13
C GLU A 72 -9.33 -14.45 -3.13
N GLU A 73 -8.91 -15.62 -2.63
CA GLU A 73 -9.60 -16.39 -1.59
C GLU A 73 -9.77 -15.57 -0.30
N GLN A 74 -8.73 -14.88 0.16
CA GLN A 74 -8.81 -14.02 1.34
C GLN A 74 -9.81 -12.87 1.14
N VAL A 75 -9.87 -12.27 -0.05
CA VAL A 75 -10.83 -11.21 -0.37
C VAL A 75 -12.26 -11.75 -0.33
N LEU A 76 -12.49 -12.92 -0.93
CA LEU A 76 -13.79 -13.58 -0.95
C LEU A 76 -14.25 -14.01 0.46
N ASP A 77 -13.34 -14.52 1.29
CA ASP A 77 -13.62 -14.91 2.67
C ASP A 77 -14.10 -13.72 3.52
N VAL A 78 -13.40 -12.58 3.44
CA VAL A 78 -13.78 -11.37 4.19
C VAL A 78 -15.14 -10.82 3.72
N LYS A 79 -15.42 -10.84 2.41
CA LYS A 79 -16.75 -10.53 1.87
C LYS A 79 -17.81 -11.53 2.38
N GLY A 80 -17.47 -12.81 2.47
CA GLY A 80 -18.31 -13.85 3.07
C GLY A 80 -18.61 -13.56 4.54
N TYR A 81 -17.62 -13.17 5.34
CA TYR A 81 -17.81 -12.79 6.74
C TYR A 81 -18.72 -11.58 6.91
N LEU A 82 -18.61 -10.58 6.04
CA LEU A 82 -19.50 -9.41 6.05
C LEU A 82 -20.97 -9.82 5.89
N SER A 83 -21.27 -10.71 4.94
CA SER A 83 -22.64 -11.22 4.73
C SER A 83 -23.15 -11.99 5.96
N LYS A 84 -22.29 -12.81 6.58
CA LYS A 84 -22.60 -13.57 7.81
C LYS A 84 -22.92 -12.62 8.97
N VAL A 85 -22.12 -11.57 9.17
CA VAL A 85 -22.34 -10.58 10.24
C VAL A 85 -23.63 -9.81 10.02
N ARG A 86 -23.93 -9.36 8.79
CA ARG A 86 -25.21 -8.69 8.47
C ARG A 86 -26.41 -9.58 8.80
N GLY A 87 -26.37 -10.85 8.39
CA GLY A 87 -27.42 -11.81 8.71
C GLY A 87 -27.59 -12.04 10.22
N ILE A 88 -26.50 -12.08 10.99
CA ILE A 88 -26.58 -12.19 12.45
C ILE A 88 -27.15 -10.90 13.07
N SER A 89 -26.75 -9.72 12.61
CA SER A 89 -27.27 -8.44 13.11
C SER A 89 -28.80 -8.33 12.93
N GLU A 90 -29.33 -8.76 11.78
CA GLU A 90 -30.78 -8.79 11.55
C GLU A 90 -31.50 -9.73 12.54
N VAL A 91 -30.90 -10.89 12.81
CA VAL A 91 -31.43 -11.85 13.79
C VAL A 91 -31.38 -11.28 15.21
N LEU A 92 -30.29 -10.63 15.60
CA LEU A 92 -30.11 -10.03 16.92
C LEU A 92 -31.09 -8.86 17.16
N ALA A 93 -31.38 -8.05 16.14
CA ALA A 93 -32.33 -6.95 16.23
C ALA A 93 -33.75 -7.44 16.54
N ARG A 94 -34.17 -8.57 15.93
CA ARG A 94 -35.52 -9.13 16.06
C ARG A 94 -35.74 -9.95 17.34
N ARG A 95 -34.69 -10.42 18.00
CA ARG A 95 -34.82 -11.28 19.19
C ARG A 95 -35.45 -10.50 20.36
N HIS A 96 -36.53 -11.07 20.90
CA HIS A 96 -37.26 -10.63 22.08
C HIS A 96 -37.20 -11.73 23.14
N MET A 97 -37.40 -11.42 24.42
CA MET A 97 -37.60 -12.45 25.44
C MET A 97 -38.96 -13.11 25.23
N LYS A 98 -39.08 -14.43 25.42
CA LYS A 98 -40.34 -15.15 25.17
C LYS A 98 -40.68 -16.06 26.34
N VAL A 99 -41.93 -15.97 26.79
CA VAL A 99 -42.48 -16.81 27.87
C VAL A 99 -43.74 -17.48 27.43
N ALA A 100 -43.84 -18.77 27.70
CA ALA A 100 -45.01 -19.58 27.33
C ALA A 100 -45.73 -20.11 28.58
N PHE A 101 -47.03 -19.84 28.65
CA PHE A 101 -47.92 -20.27 29.73
C PHE A 101 -48.69 -21.51 29.31
N PHE A 102 -48.61 -22.57 30.10
CA PHE A 102 -49.26 -23.85 29.87
C PHE A 102 -50.08 -24.31 31.08
N GLY A 103 -51.03 -25.20 30.85
CA GLY A 103 -51.95 -25.70 31.86
C GLY A 103 -53.32 -26.04 31.27
N ARG A 104 -54.15 -26.72 32.04
CA ARG A 104 -55.49 -27.14 31.59
C ARG A 104 -56.41 -25.95 31.31
N THR A 105 -57.48 -26.23 30.58
CA THR A 105 -58.57 -25.28 30.37
C THR A 105 -59.11 -24.80 31.72
N SER A 106 -59.37 -23.50 31.83
CA SER A 106 -59.88 -22.88 33.06
C SER A 106 -58.94 -22.85 34.29
N ASN A 107 -57.68 -23.31 34.22
CA ASN A 107 -56.70 -23.11 35.31
C ASN A 107 -56.33 -21.64 35.55
N GLY A 108 -56.69 -20.73 34.64
CA GLY A 108 -56.50 -19.28 34.78
C GLY A 108 -55.25 -18.72 34.12
N LYS A 109 -54.71 -19.37 33.07
CA LYS A 109 -53.55 -18.90 32.28
C LYS A 109 -53.69 -17.45 31.80
N SER A 110 -54.76 -17.16 31.07
CA SER A 110 -55.05 -15.80 30.58
C SER A 110 -55.27 -14.80 31.72
N THR A 111 -55.80 -15.25 32.87
CA THR A 111 -55.93 -14.42 34.08
C THR A 111 -54.58 -14.08 34.71
N VAL A 112 -53.64 -15.03 34.75
CA VAL A 112 -52.25 -14.79 35.19
C VAL A 112 -51.58 -13.76 34.28
N ILE A 113 -51.68 -13.92 32.97
CA ILE A 113 -51.11 -12.98 32.00
C ILE A 113 -51.72 -11.58 32.18
N ASN A 114 -53.06 -11.48 32.28
CA ASN A 114 -53.73 -10.21 32.54
C ASN A 114 -53.29 -9.58 33.87
N ALA A 115 -53.12 -10.38 34.92
CA ALA A 115 -52.61 -9.90 36.20
C ALA A 115 -51.21 -9.30 36.02
N MET A 116 -50.28 -10.02 35.36
CA MET A 116 -48.92 -9.54 35.06
C MET A 116 -48.90 -8.28 34.19
N LEU A 117 -49.87 -8.11 33.28
CA LEU A 117 -50.00 -6.93 32.42
C LEU A 117 -50.73 -5.75 33.07
N TRP A 118 -51.32 -5.94 34.25
CA TRP A 118 -52.11 -4.94 35.01
C TRP A 118 -53.38 -4.46 34.29
N ASP A 119 -53.80 -5.16 33.24
CA ASP A 119 -54.99 -4.84 32.46
C ASP A 119 -55.63 -6.13 31.93
N LYS A 120 -56.91 -6.06 31.57
CA LYS A 120 -57.60 -7.15 30.88
C LYS A 120 -57.22 -7.06 29.40
N VAL A 121 -56.16 -7.77 29.00
CA VAL A 121 -55.68 -7.80 27.62
C VAL A 121 -56.28 -9.01 26.88
N LEU A 122 -56.17 -10.18 27.49
CA LEU A 122 -56.70 -11.44 26.97
C LEU A 122 -58.12 -11.73 27.49
N PRO A 123 -58.96 -12.45 26.75
CA PRO A 123 -60.27 -12.88 27.23
C PRO A 123 -60.13 -13.80 28.44
N SER A 124 -60.57 -13.34 29.61
CA SER A 124 -60.53 -14.12 30.85
C SER A 124 -61.84 -13.95 31.63
N GLY A 125 -62.69 -14.98 31.62
CA GLY A 125 -63.98 -14.98 32.28
C GLY A 125 -64.72 -16.31 32.12
N ILE A 126 -65.85 -16.47 32.80
CA ILE A 126 -66.66 -17.70 32.74
C ILE A 126 -67.18 -17.88 31.30
N GLY A 127 -67.01 -19.08 30.73
CA GLY A 127 -67.45 -19.40 29.37
C GLY A 127 -66.50 -18.94 28.25
N HIS A 128 -65.37 -18.30 28.58
CA HIS A 128 -64.32 -17.98 27.60
C HIS A 128 -63.24 -19.06 27.62
N THR A 129 -63.04 -19.76 26.49
CA THR A 129 -61.94 -20.71 26.29
C THR A 129 -61.00 -20.20 25.20
N THR A 130 -59.70 -20.17 25.50
CA THR A 130 -58.65 -19.86 24.52
C THR A 130 -58.48 -21.08 23.61
N ASN A 131 -58.92 -20.96 22.36
CA ASN A 131 -58.94 -22.07 21.39
C ASN A 131 -57.69 -22.11 20.48
N CYS A 132 -56.84 -21.08 20.49
CA CYS A 132 -55.63 -20.95 19.67
C CYS A 132 -54.51 -20.27 20.49
N PHE A 133 -53.27 -20.28 20.00
CA PHE A 133 -52.18 -19.59 20.69
C PHE A 133 -52.35 -18.08 20.56
N LEU A 134 -52.25 -17.36 21.68
CA LEU A 134 -52.28 -15.90 21.71
C LEU A 134 -50.90 -15.40 22.13
N ARG A 135 -50.29 -14.54 21.30
CA ARG A 135 -48.98 -13.94 21.56
C ARG A 135 -49.18 -12.46 21.86
N VAL A 136 -48.87 -12.03 23.07
CA VAL A 136 -48.95 -10.61 23.46
C VAL A 136 -47.58 -9.96 23.29
N GLU A 137 -47.53 -8.89 22.49
CA GLU A 137 -46.30 -8.16 22.17
C GLU A 137 -46.52 -6.65 22.37
N GLY A 138 -45.44 -5.96 22.74
CA GLY A 138 -45.43 -4.50 22.82
C GLY A 138 -45.47 -3.82 21.45
N THR A 139 -46.18 -2.70 21.34
CA THR A 139 -46.12 -1.80 20.18
C THR A 139 -45.92 -0.36 20.61
N ASP A 140 -45.19 0.42 19.81
CA ASP A 140 -45.00 1.86 20.02
C ASP A 140 -46.22 2.68 19.60
N GLY A 141 -47.19 2.06 18.91
CA GLY A 141 -48.47 2.67 18.57
C GLY A 141 -49.37 2.90 19.79
N HIS A 142 -50.29 3.85 19.67
CA HIS A 142 -51.24 4.18 20.75
C HIS A 142 -52.44 3.22 20.83
N GLU A 143 -52.73 2.47 19.77
CA GLU A 143 -53.90 1.58 19.68
C GLU A 143 -53.48 0.10 19.69
N ALA A 144 -54.32 -0.73 20.33
CA ALA A 144 -54.15 -2.18 20.33
C ALA A 144 -54.79 -2.81 19.08
N PHE A 145 -54.09 -3.76 18.47
CA PHE A 145 -54.55 -4.44 17.25
C PHE A 145 -54.10 -5.91 17.22
N LEU A 146 -54.74 -6.69 16.36
CA LEU A 146 -54.50 -8.11 16.16
C LEU A 146 -53.88 -8.36 14.80
N LEU A 147 -52.94 -9.30 14.78
CA LEU A 147 -52.33 -9.86 13.59
C LEU A 147 -52.51 -11.37 13.64
N THR A 148 -53.00 -11.96 12.55
CA THR A 148 -53.15 -13.42 12.44
C THR A 148 -51.95 -13.98 11.68
N GLU A 149 -51.39 -15.10 12.14
CA GLU A 149 -50.27 -15.76 11.47
C GLU A 149 -50.61 -16.06 10.00
N GLY A 150 -49.81 -15.53 9.06
CA GLY A 150 -50.03 -15.66 7.61
C GLY A 150 -50.88 -14.56 6.96
N SER A 151 -51.40 -13.59 7.72
CA SER A 151 -52.13 -12.43 7.22
C SER A 151 -51.58 -11.12 7.80
N GLU A 152 -51.29 -10.13 6.95
CA GLU A 152 -50.90 -8.78 7.41
C GLU A 152 -52.10 -7.88 7.76
N GLU A 153 -53.33 -8.43 7.74
CA GLU A 153 -54.54 -7.68 8.06
C GLU A 153 -54.57 -7.28 9.54
N LYS A 154 -54.54 -5.97 9.80
CA LYS A 154 -54.64 -5.40 11.14
C LYS A 154 -56.09 -5.28 11.56
N ARG A 155 -56.52 -6.06 12.56
CA ARG A 155 -57.86 -5.93 13.16
C ARG A 155 -57.78 -5.12 14.46
N SER A 156 -58.61 -4.09 14.61
CA SER A 156 -58.60 -3.27 15.83
C SER A 156 -59.13 -4.06 17.03
N ALA A 157 -58.44 -3.99 18.17
CA ALA A 157 -58.86 -4.62 19.42
C ALA A 157 -59.07 -3.54 20.50
N LYS A 158 -60.15 -2.76 20.39
CA LYS A 158 -60.45 -1.70 21.37
C LYS A 158 -60.96 -2.23 22.71
N THR A 159 -61.49 -3.46 22.75
CA THR A 159 -62.02 -4.07 23.97
C THR A 159 -61.83 -5.59 23.94
N VAL A 160 -61.61 -6.20 25.11
CA VAL A 160 -61.49 -7.66 25.30
C VAL A 160 -62.67 -8.44 24.71
N ASN A 161 -63.88 -7.87 24.78
CA ASN A 161 -65.07 -8.50 24.21
C ASN A 161 -65.02 -8.56 22.67
N GLN A 162 -64.43 -7.54 22.03
CA GLN A 162 -64.20 -7.55 20.59
C GLN A 162 -63.13 -8.57 20.21
N LEU A 163 -62.08 -8.73 21.03
CA LEU A 163 -61.08 -9.78 20.87
C LEU A 163 -61.71 -11.17 21.00
N ALA A 164 -62.49 -11.43 22.05
CA ALA A 164 -63.17 -12.70 22.25
C ALA A 164 -64.10 -13.04 21.08
N HIS A 165 -64.86 -12.05 20.59
CA HIS A 165 -65.75 -12.19 19.45
C HIS A 165 -64.98 -12.42 18.13
N ALA A 166 -63.90 -11.68 17.88
CA ALA A 166 -63.05 -11.86 16.70
C ALA A 166 -62.42 -13.26 16.65
N LEU A 167 -62.01 -13.81 17.80
CA LEU A 167 -61.45 -15.16 17.90
C LEU A 167 -62.51 -16.25 17.68
N HIS A 168 -63.78 -16.01 18.04
CA HIS A 168 -64.87 -16.99 17.86
C HIS A 168 -65.51 -16.96 16.48
N GLN A 169 -65.52 -15.80 15.80
CA GLN A 169 -66.11 -15.66 14.47
C GLN A 169 -65.24 -16.27 13.37
N ASP A 170 -63.94 -16.36 13.60
CA ASP A 170 -63.00 -16.84 12.60
C ASP A 170 -62.91 -18.38 12.60
N LYS A 171 -63.75 -19.02 11.77
CA LYS A 171 -63.84 -20.49 11.65
C LYS A 171 -62.55 -21.15 11.15
N GLN A 172 -61.56 -20.38 10.71
CA GLN A 172 -60.26 -20.89 10.25
C GLN A 172 -59.25 -21.04 11.40
N LEU A 173 -59.51 -20.44 12.57
CA LEU A 173 -58.65 -20.55 13.74
C LEU A 173 -58.84 -21.92 14.41
N HIS A 174 -57.77 -22.68 14.46
CA HIS A 174 -57.68 -23.98 15.14
C HIS A 174 -56.59 -23.91 16.21
N ALA A 175 -56.46 -24.98 17.01
CA ALA A 175 -55.55 -24.98 18.15
C ALA A 175 -54.05 -24.87 17.79
N GLY A 176 -53.70 -25.06 16.51
CA GLY A 176 -52.36 -24.82 15.95
C GLY A 176 -52.15 -23.44 15.30
N SER A 177 -53.15 -22.54 15.35
CA SER A 177 -53.06 -21.16 14.85
C SER A 177 -52.47 -20.22 15.90
N LEU A 178 -51.75 -19.18 15.44
CA LEU A 178 -51.19 -18.12 16.29
C LEU A 178 -51.82 -16.77 15.95
N VAL A 179 -52.25 -16.05 16.99
CA VAL A 179 -52.73 -14.67 16.88
C VAL A 179 -51.86 -13.76 17.74
N SER A 180 -51.22 -12.77 17.13
CA SER A 180 -50.43 -11.74 17.83
C SER A 180 -51.33 -10.57 18.23
N VAL A 181 -51.40 -10.30 19.54
CA VAL A 181 -52.04 -9.17 20.18
C VAL A 181 -50.98 -8.09 20.42
N MET A 182 -50.99 -7.05 19.59
CA MET A 182 -50.09 -5.92 19.71
C MET A 182 -50.67 -4.91 20.70
N TRP A 183 -50.01 -4.74 21.85
CA TRP A 183 -50.48 -3.92 22.97
C TRP A 183 -49.57 -2.71 23.22
N PRO A 184 -50.13 -1.49 23.45
CA PRO A 184 -49.32 -0.29 23.61
C PRO A 184 -48.30 -0.34 24.77
N ASN A 185 -47.04 -0.03 24.47
CA ASN A 185 -45.92 0.02 25.42
C ASN A 185 -46.13 1.04 26.55
N SER A 186 -46.95 2.07 26.33
CA SER A 186 -47.29 3.08 27.35
C SER A 186 -48.12 2.53 28.51
N LYS A 187 -48.83 1.42 28.31
CA LYS A 187 -49.74 0.83 29.30
C LYS A 187 -49.10 -0.26 30.13
N CYS A 188 -48.04 -0.91 29.65
CA CYS A 188 -47.41 -2.03 30.34
C CYS A 188 -45.87 -1.92 30.29
N PRO A 189 -45.20 -1.66 31.43
CA PRO A 189 -43.74 -1.64 31.51
C PRO A 189 -43.09 -2.97 31.09
N LEU A 190 -43.76 -4.09 31.34
CA LEU A 190 -43.25 -5.43 31.07
C LEU A 190 -43.02 -5.65 29.56
N LEU A 191 -43.97 -5.22 28.72
CA LEU A 191 -43.89 -5.35 27.26
C LEU A 191 -42.91 -4.36 26.63
N LYS A 192 -42.69 -3.22 27.28
CA LYS A 192 -41.72 -2.20 26.84
C LYS A 192 -40.29 -2.73 26.82
N ASP A 193 -39.95 -3.65 27.72
CA ASP A 193 -38.61 -4.21 27.85
C ASP A 193 -38.42 -5.48 27.00
N ASP A 194 -38.98 -5.52 25.78
CA ASP A 194 -38.85 -6.61 24.80
C ASP A 194 -39.35 -7.99 25.28
N LEU A 195 -40.37 -8.02 26.16
CA LEU A 195 -41.01 -9.27 26.59
C LEU A 195 -42.21 -9.64 25.72
N VAL A 196 -42.25 -10.91 25.32
CA VAL A 196 -43.38 -11.53 24.63
C VAL A 196 -43.99 -12.62 25.52
N LEU A 197 -45.30 -12.52 25.76
CA LEU A 197 -46.05 -13.50 26.53
C LEU A 197 -46.91 -14.35 25.59
N MET A 198 -46.85 -15.66 25.73
CA MET A 198 -47.62 -16.61 24.93
C MET A 198 -48.60 -17.36 25.82
N ASP A 199 -49.89 -17.18 25.55
CA ASP A 199 -50.97 -17.98 26.14
C ASP A 199 -51.25 -19.17 25.23
N SER A 200 -51.19 -20.38 25.79
CA SER A 200 -51.53 -21.60 25.06
C SER A 200 -53.01 -21.96 25.23
N PRO A 201 -53.59 -22.71 24.28
CA PRO A 201 -54.84 -23.42 24.54
C PRO A 201 -54.70 -24.40 25.71
N GLY A 202 -55.82 -24.89 26.25
CA GLY A 202 -55.79 -25.95 27.26
C GLY A 202 -55.05 -27.19 26.75
N ILE A 203 -54.09 -27.69 27.53
CA ILE A 203 -53.34 -28.90 27.15
C ILE A 203 -54.22 -30.16 27.10
N ASP A 204 -55.44 -30.07 27.62
CA ASP A 204 -56.47 -31.11 27.61
C ASP A 204 -57.34 -31.10 26.34
N VAL A 205 -57.11 -30.14 25.43
CA VAL A 205 -57.92 -29.94 24.22
C VAL A 205 -57.42 -30.77 23.03
N THR A 206 -56.11 -31.09 22.97
CA THR A 206 -55.53 -31.87 21.87
C THR A 206 -54.50 -32.89 22.35
N THR A 207 -54.31 -33.94 21.58
CA THR A 207 -53.23 -34.93 21.75
C THR A 207 -51.98 -34.59 20.96
N GLU A 208 -52.04 -33.62 20.04
CA GLU A 208 -50.94 -33.20 19.15
C GLU A 208 -49.92 -32.26 19.81
N LEU A 209 -49.45 -32.63 21.01
CA LEU A 209 -48.56 -31.79 21.82
C LEU A 209 -47.18 -31.56 21.16
N ASP A 210 -46.67 -32.52 20.38
CA ASP A 210 -45.35 -32.43 19.75
C ASP A 210 -45.30 -31.30 18.72
N SER A 211 -46.35 -31.16 17.90
CA SER A 211 -46.44 -30.07 16.91
C SER A 211 -46.45 -28.70 17.57
N TRP A 212 -47.03 -28.57 18.77
CA TRP A 212 -47.05 -27.31 19.51
C TRP A 212 -45.67 -26.96 20.09
N ILE A 213 -44.95 -27.96 20.59
CA ILE A 213 -43.61 -27.78 21.12
C ILE A 213 -42.67 -27.31 19.99
N ASP A 214 -42.70 -28.01 18.85
CA ASP A 214 -41.83 -27.73 17.72
C ASP A 214 -42.13 -26.36 17.08
N LYS A 215 -43.41 -25.99 16.95
CA LYS A 215 -43.81 -24.73 16.30
C LYS A 215 -43.69 -23.52 17.23
N PHE A 216 -44.01 -23.65 18.52
CA PHE A 216 -44.23 -22.49 19.39
C PHE A 216 -43.32 -22.42 20.62
N CYS A 217 -42.60 -23.48 20.98
CA CYS A 217 -41.91 -23.56 22.28
C CYS A 217 -40.38 -23.59 22.19
N LEU A 218 -39.79 -23.97 21.06
CA LEU A 218 -38.33 -24.12 20.95
C LEU A 218 -37.52 -22.83 21.20
N ASP A 219 -38.13 -21.68 20.98
CA ASP A 219 -37.55 -20.34 21.17
C ASP A 219 -37.99 -19.65 22.49
N ALA A 220 -38.72 -20.36 23.35
CA ALA A 220 -39.15 -19.85 24.65
C ALA A 220 -38.01 -19.93 25.69
N ASP A 221 -37.83 -18.85 26.45
CA ASP A 221 -36.78 -18.73 27.47
C ASP A 221 -37.23 -19.26 28.84
N VAL A 222 -38.53 -19.11 29.12
CA VAL A 222 -39.17 -19.52 30.37
C VAL A 222 -40.54 -20.13 30.07
N PHE A 223 -40.85 -21.20 30.79
CA PHE A 223 -42.16 -21.85 30.78
C PHE A 223 -42.85 -21.64 32.12
N VAL A 224 -44.14 -21.35 32.10
CA VAL A 224 -44.96 -21.20 33.29
C VAL A 224 -46.11 -22.19 33.24
N LEU A 225 -46.09 -23.18 34.13
CA LEU A 225 -47.17 -24.12 34.34
C LEU A 225 -48.18 -23.53 35.34
N VAL A 226 -49.37 -23.20 34.87
CA VAL A 226 -50.48 -22.73 35.69
C VAL A 226 -51.33 -23.94 36.08
N ALA A 227 -51.13 -24.41 37.31
CA ALA A 227 -51.88 -25.50 37.92
C ALA A 227 -53.08 -24.97 38.72
N ASN A 228 -54.12 -25.78 38.88
CA ASN A 228 -55.25 -25.46 39.76
C ASN A 228 -55.01 -26.03 41.15
N SER A 229 -54.91 -25.18 42.17
CA SER A 229 -54.65 -25.59 43.55
C SER A 229 -55.78 -26.38 44.22
N GLU A 230 -57.00 -26.31 43.68
CA GLU A 230 -58.13 -27.15 44.14
C GLU A 230 -57.92 -28.63 43.78
N SER A 231 -56.94 -28.94 42.93
CA SER A 231 -56.64 -30.27 42.44
C SER A 231 -55.13 -30.53 42.38
N THR A 232 -54.70 -31.78 42.40
CA THR A 232 -53.28 -32.09 42.28
C THR A 232 -52.81 -32.04 40.83
N LEU A 233 -51.52 -31.80 40.61
CA LEU A 233 -50.92 -31.78 39.27
C LEU A 233 -51.28 -33.06 38.49
N MET A 234 -51.92 -32.91 37.34
CA MET A 234 -52.44 -34.02 36.55
C MET A 234 -51.34 -34.67 35.70
N GLN A 235 -51.52 -35.95 35.35
CA GLN A 235 -50.56 -36.68 34.52
C GLN A 235 -50.42 -36.07 33.11
N THR A 236 -51.49 -35.45 32.57
CA THR A 236 -51.45 -34.74 31.28
C THR A 236 -50.53 -33.51 31.33
N GLU A 237 -50.58 -32.75 32.42
CA GLU A 237 -49.68 -31.60 32.67
C GLU A 237 -48.23 -32.07 32.78
N LYS A 238 -47.98 -33.13 33.55
CA LYS A 238 -46.65 -33.74 33.67
C LYS A 238 -46.12 -34.23 32.32
N HIS A 239 -46.93 -34.97 31.57
CA HIS A 239 -46.54 -35.55 30.30
C HIS A 239 -46.13 -34.51 29.26
N PHE A 240 -46.82 -33.36 29.20
CA PHE A 240 -46.43 -32.25 28.34
C PHE A 240 -45.02 -31.75 28.66
N PHE A 241 -44.71 -31.53 29.94
CA PHE A 241 -43.40 -31.02 30.35
C PHE A 241 -42.27 -32.05 30.26
N HIS A 242 -42.57 -33.35 30.34
CA HIS A 242 -41.61 -34.40 29.96
C HIS A 242 -41.21 -34.26 28.48
N LYS A 243 -42.18 -34.09 27.58
CA LYS A 243 -41.89 -33.85 26.15
C LYS A 243 -41.08 -32.57 25.92
N VAL A 244 -41.38 -31.49 26.66
CA VAL A 244 -40.59 -30.26 26.62
C VAL A 244 -39.15 -30.52 27.06
N SER A 245 -38.94 -31.30 28.13
CA SER A 245 -37.60 -31.65 28.63
C SER A 245 -36.84 -32.64 27.73
N GLU A 246 -37.53 -33.40 26.89
CA GLU A 246 -36.90 -34.23 25.84
C GLU A 246 -36.38 -33.38 24.68
N ARG A 247 -37.04 -32.24 24.39
CA ARG A 247 -36.66 -31.32 23.31
C ARG A 247 -35.68 -30.24 23.75
N LEU A 248 -35.76 -29.82 25.01
CA LEU A 248 -34.91 -28.77 25.60
C LEU A 248 -34.11 -29.35 26.77
N SER A 249 -32.78 -29.20 26.73
CA SER A 249 -31.91 -29.89 27.70
C SER A 249 -32.06 -29.42 29.14
N ARG A 250 -32.43 -28.14 29.39
CA ARG A 250 -32.68 -27.57 30.72
C ARG A 250 -33.66 -26.37 30.65
N PRO A 251 -34.96 -26.60 30.43
CA PRO A 251 -35.96 -25.52 30.37
C PRO A 251 -36.15 -24.86 31.75
N ASN A 252 -36.25 -23.53 31.78
CA ASN A 252 -36.61 -22.81 33.01
C ASN A 252 -38.12 -22.91 33.23
N ILE A 253 -38.55 -23.70 34.22
CA ILE A 253 -39.97 -23.95 34.49
C ILE A 253 -40.35 -23.32 35.83
N PHE A 254 -41.45 -22.55 35.82
CA PHE A 254 -42.14 -22.08 37.01
C PHE A 254 -43.48 -22.81 37.15
N ILE A 255 -43.89 -23.10 38.37
CA ILE A 255 -45.20 -23.69 38.68
C ILE A 255 -45.99 -22.68 39.52
N LEU A 256 -47.10 -22.23 38.97
CA LEU A 256 -48.08 -21.41 39.66
C LEU A 256 -49.26 -22.27 40.06
N ASN A 257 -49.34 -22.61 41.34
CA ASN A 257 -50.55 -23.16 41.95
C ASN A 257 -51.55 -22.01 42.09
N ASN A 258 -52.39 -21.82 41.07
CA ASN A 258 -53.37 -20.76 40.98
C ASN A 258 -54.67 -21.14 41.69
N ARG A 259 -55.54 -20.16 41.95
CA ARG A 259 -56.79 -20.30 42.71
C ARG A 259 -56.60 -20.68 44.18
N TRP A 260 -55.47 -20.27 44.77
CA TRP A 260 -55.20 -20.49 46.19
C TRP A 260 -56.16 -19.72 47.12
N ASP A 261 -56.98 -18.81 46.59
CA ASP A 261 -58.08 -18.19 47.35
C ASP A 261 -59.13 -19.21 47.81
N ALA A 262 -59.32 -20.31 47.10
CA ALA A 262 -60.27 -21.37 47.48
C ALA A 262 -59.90 -22.03 48.81
N SER A 263 -58.59 -22.12 49.15
CA SER A 263 -58.14 -22.76 50.40
C SER A 263 -58.60 -22.01 51.66
N ALA A 264 -58.97 -20.72 51.53
CA ALA A 264 -59.50 -19.93 52.64
C ALA A 264 -60.89 -20.41 53.10
N SER A 265 -61.60 -21.19 52.29
CA SER A 265 -62.84 -21.85 52.70
C SER A 265 -62.62 -23.04 53.64
N GLU A 266 -61.41 -23.62 53.67
CA GLU A 266 -61.02 -24.79 54.47
C GLU A 266 -59.69 -24.54 55.22
N PRO A 267 -59.66 -23.61 56.19
CA PRO A 267 -58.42 -23.18 56.85
C PRO A 267 -57.72 -24.28 57.64
N GLU A 268 -58.46 -25.29 58.14
CA GLU A 268 -57.92 -26.40 58.95
C GLU A 268 -56.92 -27.28 58.17
N TYR A 269 -57.12 -27.45 56.86
CA TYR A 269 -56.28 -28.30 56.01
C TYR A 269 -55.30 -27.51 55.14
N MET A 270 -55.36 -26.18 55.18
CA MET A 270 -54.62 -25.29 54.27
C MET A 270 -53.10 -25.53 54.30
N GLU A 271 -52.50 -25.68 55.48
CA GLU A 271 -51.05 -25.89 55.61
C GLU A 271 -50.61 -27.28 55.14
N GLU A 272 -51.40 -28.32 55.44
CA GLU A 272 -51.11 -29.69 55.01
C GLU A 272 -51.22 -29.83 53.49
N VAL A 273 -52.26 -29.24 52.89
CA VAL A 273 -52.46 -29.23 51.44
C VAL A 273 -51.35 -28.43 50.76
N ARG A 274 -50.96 -27.26 51.30
CA ARG A 274 -49.83 -26.47 50.78
C ARG A 274 -48.53 -27.28 50.78
N ARG A 275 -48.23 -27.95 51.89
CA ARG A 275 -47.04 -28.82 52.03
C ARG A 275 -47.07 -29.95 51.01
N GLN A 276 -48.22 -30.61 50.84
CA GLN A 276 -48.39 -31.69 49.88
C GLN A 276 -48.17 -31.22 48.44
N HIS A 277 -48.77 -30.09 48.04
CA HIS A 277 -48.55 -29.53 46.70
C HIS A 277 -47.10 -29.11 46.48
N MET A 278 -46.47 -28.49 47.48
CA MET A 278 -45.07 -28.09 47.42
C MET A 278 -44.15 -29.30 47.21
N GLU A 279 -44.37 -30.38 47.96
CA GLU A 279 -43.57 -31.61 47.85
C GLU A 279 -43.76 -32.28 46.49
N ARG A 280 -45.00 -32.40 46.00
CA ARG A 280 -45.29 -32.97 44.67
C ARG A 280 -44.70 -32.14 43.53
N CYS A 281 -44.81 -30.81 43.60
CA CYS A 281 -44.21 -29.92 42.61
C CYS A 281 -42.68 -29.96 42.65
N THR A 282 -42.09 -30.06 43.85
CA THR A 282 -40.64 -30.21 44.02
C THR A 282 -40.15 -31.52 43.43
N SER A 283 -40.81 -32.63 43.75
CA SER A 283 -40.46 -33.95 43.19
C SER A 283 -40.59 -33.96 41.67
N PHE A 284 -41.61 -33.28 41.12
CA PHE A 284 -41.75 -33.14 39.69
C PHE A 284 -40.59 -32.36 39.03
N LEU A 285 -40.21 -31.20 39.58
CA LEU A 285 -39.11 -30.39 38.99
C LEU A 285 -37.72 -31.01 39.19
N VAL A 286 -37.49 -31.65 40.33
CA VAL A 286 -36.17 -32.15 40.75
C VAL A 286 -35.98 -33.62 40.37
N ASP A 287 -36.88 -34.49 40.81
CA ASP A 287 -36.71 -35.95 40.68
C ASP A 287 -37.19 -36.45 39.31
N GLU A 288 -38.30 -35.92 38.78
CA GLU A 288 -38.87 -36.35 37.49
C GLU A 288 -38.25 -35.64 36.28
N LEU A 289 -38.12 -34.30 36.32
CA LEU A 289 -37.58 -33.52 35.20
C LEU A 289 -36.08 -33.23 35.30
N GLY A 290 -35.48 -33.23 36.50
CA GLY A 290 -34.06 -32.94 36.69
C GLY A 290 -33.61 -31.54 36.27
N VAL A 291 -34.53 -30.57 36.23
CA VAL A 291 -34.25 -29.22 35.69
C VAL A 291 -33.67 -28.25 36.71
N VAL A 292 -33.99 -28.46 37.99
CA VAL A 292 -33.68 -27.55 39.11
C VAL A 292 -33.20 -28.35 40.32
N ASP A 293 -32.31 -27.78 41.13
CA ASP A 293 -31.86 -28.39 42.39
C ASP A 293 -32.91 -28.23 43.49
N ARG A 294 -32.93 -29.14 44.47
CA ARG A 294 -33.93 -29.11 45.57
C ARG A 294 -33.91 -27.82 46.40
N SER A 295 -32.76 -27.15 46.50
CA SER A 295 -32.61 -25.85 47.15
C SER A 295 -33.23 -24.69 46.36
N GLN A 296 -33.31 -24.82 45.03
CA GLN A 296 -33.83 -23.80 44.12
C GLN A 296 -35.32 -24.00 43.80
N ALA A 297 -35.88 -25.17 44.07
CA ALA A 297 -37.29 -25.48 43.80
C ALA A 297 -38.28 -24.50 44.45
N GLY A 298 -37.96 -24.02 45.66
CA GLY A 298 -38.79 -23.03 46.37
C GLY A 298 -38.90 -21.67 45.66
N ASP A 299 -37.90 -21.29 44.87
CA ASP A 299 -37.92 -20.05 44.06
C ASP A 299 -38.66 -20.24 42.72
N ARG A 300 -39.19 -21.44 42.44
CA ARG A 300 -39.90 -21.79 41.19
C ARG A 300 -41.39 -22.12 41.38
N ILE A 301 -41.81 -22.39 42.61
CA ILE A 301 -43.16 -22.87 42.93
C ILE A 301 -43.86 -21.83 43.80
N PHE A 302 -45.00 -21.32 43.34
CA PHE A 302 -45.74 -20.24 44.01
C PHE A 302 -47.22 -20.58 44.18
N PHE A 303 -47.83 -20.12 45.27
CA PHE A 303 -49.25 -20.31 45.59
C PHE A 303 -50.00 -18.99 45.49
N VAL A 304 -50.75 -18.81 44.40
CA VAL A 304 -51.26 -17.50 43.99
C VAL A 304 -52.77 -17.49 43.74
N SER A 305 -53.36 -16.30 43.80
CA SER A 305 -54.69 -16.05 43.22
C SER A 305 -54.58 -14.94 42.17
N ALA A 306 -54.45 -15.33 40.91
CA ALA A 306 -54.33 -14.37 39.80
C ALA A 306 -55.57 -13.46 39.68
N LYS A 307 -56.76 -13.98 40.05
CA LYS A 307 -58.02 -13.23 39.98
C LYS A 307 -58.07 -12.08 40.99
N GLU A 308 -57.64 -12.33 42.23
CA GLU A 308 -57.55 -11.29 43.26
C GLU A 308 -56.53 -10.22 42.86
N VAL A 309 -55.35 -10.63 42.40
CA VAL A 309 -54.28 -9.73 41.97
C VAL A 309 -54.73 -8.84 40.79
N LEU A 310 -55.38 -9.44 39.78
CA LEU A 310 -55.92 -8.69 38.64
C LEU A 310 -56.95 -7.64 39.08
N ASN A 311 -57.91 -8.03 39.92
CA ASN A 311 -58.95 -7.12 40.40
C ASN A 311 -58.35 -5.98 41.23
N ALA A 312 -57.39 -6.29 42.11
CA ALA A 312 -56.71 -5.29 42.92
C ALA A 312 -55.93 -4.28 42.06
N ARG A 313 -55.23 -4.75 41.01
CA ARG A 313 -54.48 -3.89 40.07
C ARG A 313 -55.39 -3.00 39.25
N ILE A 314 -56.52 -3.52 38.77
CA ILE A 314 -57.51 -2.73 38.02
C ILE A 314 -58.11 -1.63 38.92
N GLN A 315 -58.47 -1.97 40.15
CA GLN A 315 -58.98 -0.99 41.12
C GLN A 315 -57.93 0.07 41.43
N LYS A 316 -56.68 -0.32 41.64
CA LYS A 316 -55.56 0.61 41.83
C LYS A 316 -55.39 1.56 40.64
N ALA A 317 -55.46 1.04 39.42
CA ALA A 317 -55.38 1.83 38.20
C ALA A 317 -56.54 2.83 38.07
N GLN A 318 -57.70 2.51 38.67
CA GLN A 318 -58.87 3.38 38.75
C GLN A 318 -58.86 4.31 39.99
N GLY A 319 -57.81 4.27 40.82
CA GLY A 319 -57.68 5.10 42.02
C GLY A 319 -58.45 4.59 43.25
N MET A 320 -58.93 3.34 43.22
CA MET A 320 -59.63 2.69 44.34
C MET A 320 -58.66 1.86 45.21
N PRO A 321 -58.99 1.59 46.49
CA PRO A 321 -58.16 0.76 47.37
C PRO A 321 -58.00 -0.67 46.85
N GLU A 322 -56.78 -1.20 46.87
CA GLU A 322 -56.43 -2.57 46.41
C GLU A 322 -57.19 -3.68 47.16
N ALA A 323 -57.65 -3.39 48.39
CA ALA A 323 -58.41 -4.33 49.22
C ALA A 323 -59.78 -4.69 48.62
N GLY A 324 -60.35 -3.88 47.72
CA GLY A 324 -61.59 -4.20 47.05
C GLY A 324 -61.48 -5.36 46.03
N GLY A 325 -60.26 -5.84 45.75
CA GLY A 325 -60.00 -6.99 44.90
C GLY A 325 -59.93 -8.32 45.64
N ALA A 326 -59.94 -8.29 46.98
CA ALA A 326 -59.88 -9.48 47.82
C ALA A 326 -61.14 -10.34 47.68
N LEU A 327 -60.97 -11.64 47.48
CA LEU A 327 -62.06 -12.62 47.41
C LEU A 327 -62.20 -13.40 48.71
N ALA A 328 -61.11 -13.56 49.47
CA ALA A 328 -61.10 -14.26 50.74
C ALA A 328 -60.08 -13.69 51.73
N GLU A 329 -60.15 -14.09 53.00
CA GLU A 329 -59.14 -13.75 54.00
C GLU A 329 -57.73 -14.22 53.56
N GLY A 330 -56.69 -13.50 53.99
CA GLY A 330 -55.30 -13.79 53.59
C GLY A 330 -54.89 -13.24 52.21
N PHE A 331 -55.69 -12.36 51.60
CA PHE A 331 -55.38 -11.71 50.31
C PHE A 331 -53.96 -11.11 50.26
N GLN A 332 -53.51 -10.43 51.33
CA GLN A 332 -52.19 -9.80 51.38
C GLN A 332 -51.04 -10.81 51.18
N VAL A 333 -51.17 -12.03 51.73
CA VAL A 333 -50.17 -13.08 51.59
C VAL A 333 -50.10 -13.58 50.15
N ARG A 334 -51.26 -13.78 49.51
CA ARG A 334 -51.33 -14.22 48.11
C ARG A 334 -50.85 -13.15 47.14
N MET A 335 -51.14 -11.88 47.43
CA MET A 335 -50.63 -10.74 46.67
C MET A 335 -49.10 -10.63 46.77
N PHE A 336 -48.54 -10.79 47.98
CA PHE A 336 -47.09 -10.80 48.19
C PHE A 336 -46.42 -11.99 47.49
N GLU A 337 -47.02 -13.17 47.52
CA GLU A 337 -46.50 -14.34 46.79
C GLU A 337 -46.47 -14.10 45.28
N PHE A 338 -47.51 -13.48 44.71
CA PHE A 338 -47.54 -13.14 43.28
C PHE A 338 -46.44 -12.12 42.91
N GLN A 339 -46.21 -11.11 43.76
CA GLN A 339 -45.11 -10.15 43.57
C GLN A 339 -43.74 -10.83 43.67
N ASN A 340 -43.57 -11.80 44.58
CA ASN A 340 -42.35 -12.60 44.66
C ASN A 340 -42.13 -13.43 43.40
N PHE A 341 -43.19 -14.04 42.87
CA PHE A 341 -43.15 -14.73 41.57
C PHE A 341 -42.67 -13.78 40.48
N GLU A 342 -43.28 -12.60 40.33
CA GLU A 342 -42.88 -11.63 39.29
C GLU A 342 -41.41 -11.24 39.41
N ARG A 343 -40.92 -10.96 40.62
CA ARG A 343 -39.51 -10.63 40.85
C ARG A 343 -38.58 -11.77 40.43
N ARG A 344 -38.85 -13.01 40.88
CA ARG A 344 -38.04 -14.18 40.54
C ARG A 344 -38.11 -14.52 39.05
N PHE A 345 -39.27 -14.31 38.45
CA PHE A 345 -39.50 -14.46 37.02
C PHE A 345 -38.66 -13.47 36.21
N GLU A 346 -38.70 -12.18 36.54
CA GLU A 346 -37.91 -11.13 35.87
C GLU A 346 -36.39 -11.38 36.00
N GLU A 347 -35.91 -11.78 37.18
CA GLU A 347 -34.51 -12.15 37.42
C GLU A 347 -34.10 -13.33 36.52
N CYS A 348 -34.91 -14.40 36.50
CA CYS A 348 -34.59 -15.62 35.77
C CYS A 348 -34.60 -15.42 34.26
N ILE A 349 -35.64 -14.76 33.73
CA ILE A 349 -35.79 -14.59 32.28
C ILE A 349 -34.69 -13.69 31.73
N SER A 350 -34.35 -12.62 32.43
CA SER A 350 -33.34 -11.66 31.98
C SER A 350 -31.98 -12.34 31.83
N GLN A 351 -31.56 -13.12 32.83
CA GLN A 351 -30.29 -13.86 32.78
C GLN A 351 -30.31 -14.98 31.73
N SER A 352 -31.39 -15.78 31.71
CA SER A 352 -31.48 -16.91 30.79
C SER A 352 -31.54 -16.46 29.34
N ALA A 353 -32.36 -15.46 29.02
CA ALA A 353 -32.56 -14.98 27.66
C ALA A 353 -31.30 -14.32 27.10
N VAL A 354 -30.54 -13.56 27.90
CA VAL A 354 -29.25 -13.00 27.47
C VAL A 354 -28.30 -14.13 27.07
N LYS A 355 -28.22 -15.19 27.88
CA LYS A 355 -27.35 -16.33 27.60
C LYS A 355 -27.78 -17.11 26.35
N THR A 356 -29.01 -17.61 26.32
CA THR A 356 -29.53 -18.43 25.22
C THR A 356 -29.53 -17.69 23.88
N LYS A 357 -29.76 -16.37 23.90
CA LYS A 357 -29.90 -15.58 22.67
C LYS A 357 -28.61 -14.94 22.19
N PHE A 358 -27.63 -14.64 23.05
CA PHE A 358 -26.42 -13.89 22.63
C PHE A 358 -25.12 -14.67 22.74
N GLU A 359 -25.05 -15.77 23.49
CA GLU A 359 -23.80 -16.52 23.71
C GLU A 359 -23.19 -17.05 22.40
N GLN A 360 -23.97 -17.80 21.61
CA GLN A 360 -23.47 -18.38 20.35
C GLN A 360 -23.04 -17.30 19.34
N HIS A 361 -23.80 -16.21 19.24
CA HIS A 361 -23.47 -15.12 18.33
C HIS A 361 -22.23 -14.35 18.78
N THR A 362 -22.04 -14.18 20.09
CA THR A 362 -20.81 -13.61 20.66
C THR A 362 -19.59 -14.47 20.33
N VAL A 363 -19.69 -15.80 20.47
CA VAL A 363 -18.61 -16.73 20.10
C VAL A 363 -18.31 -16.64 18.60
N ARG A 364 -19.33 -16.62 17.76
CA ARG A 364 -19.17 -16.52 16.31
C ARG A 364 -18.56 -15.18 15.88
N ALA A 365 -18.93 -14.08 16.54
CA ALA A 365 -18.34 -12.77 16.31
C ALA A 365 -16.83 -12.77 16.64
N LYS A 366 -16.42 -13.39 17.75
CA LYS A 366 -15.00 -13.55 18.10
C LYS A 366 -14.24 -14.34 17.05
N GLN A 367 -14.79 -15.46 16.59
CA GLN A 367 -14.17 -16.27 15.53
C GLN A 367 -13.99 -15.48 14.23
N ILE A 368 -14.99 -14.69 13.84
CA ILE A 368 -14.91 -13.86 12.64
C ILE A 368 -13.86 -12.75 12.81
N ALA A 369 -13.87 -12.03 13.94
CA ALA A 369 -12.90 -10.98 14.23
C ALA A 369 -11.46 -11.53 14.22
N GLU A 370 -11.25 -12.71 14.81
CA GLU A 370 -9.96 -13.40 14.82
C GLU A 370 -9.52 -13.85 13.43
N ALA A 371 -10.43 -14.39 12.61
CA ALA A 371 -10.11 -14.78 11.24
C ALA A 371 -9.66 -13.58 10.39
N VAL A 372 -10.37 -12.45 10.48
CA VAL A 372 -9.96 -11.22 9.77
C VAL A 372 -8.64 -10.69 10.33
N ARG A 373 -8.42 -10.77 11.65
CA ARG A 373 -7.13 -10.40 12.28
C ARG A 373 -5.96 -11.20 11.71
N LEU A 374 -6.12 -12.52 11.58
CA LEU A 374 -5.09 -13.41 11.02
C LEU A 374 -4.78 -13.07 9.55
N ILE A 375 -5.79 -12.73 8.75
CA ILE A 375 -5.60 -12.27 7.37
C ILE A 375 -4.79 -10.97 7.33
N MET A 376 -5.11 -10.00 8.21
CA MET A 376 -4.36 -8.74 8.31
C MET A 376 -2.92 -8.96 8.79
N ASP A 377 -2.70 -9.91 9.70
CA ASP A 377 -1.36 -10.32 10.13
C ASP A 377 -0.54 -10.93 8.98
N SER A 378 -1.15 -11.84 8.20
CA SER A 378 -0.51 -12.43 7.02
C SER A 378 -0.13 -11.37 5.98
N LEU A 379 -1.03 -10.43 5.69
CA LEU A 379 -0.77 -9.34 4.76
C LEU A 379 0.35 -8.43 5.25
N HIS A 380 0.36 -8.09 6.54
CA HIS A 380 1.42 -7.27 7.13
C HIS A 380 2.78 -7.96 7.03
N VAL A 381 2.86 -9.27 7.26
CA VAL A 381 4.12 -10.03 7.13
C VAL A 381 4.58 -10.07 5.68
N ALA A 382 3.70 -10.43 4.73
CA ALA A 382 4.05 -10.49 3.31
C ALA A 382 4.51 -9.12 2.77
N ALA A 383 3.81 -8.04 3.12
CA ALA A 383 4.21 -6.68 2.75
C ALA A 383 5.55 -6.28 3.38
N ARG A 384 5.88 -6.78 4.57
CA ARG A 384 7.17 -6.51 5.22
C ARG A 384 8.32 -7.25 4.57
N GLU A 385 8.12 -8.51 4.21
CA GLU A 385 9.12 -9.31 3.48
C GLU A 385 9.44 -8.66 2.13
N GLN A 386 8.43 -8.25 1.37
CA GLN A 386 8.62 -7.56 0.10
C GLN A 386 9.30 -6.19 0.27
N GLN A 387 8.97 -5.45 1.34
CA GLN A 387 9.63 -4.17 1.63
C GLN A 387 11.12 -4.37 1.87
N VAL A 388 11.51 -5.36 2.69
CA VAL A 388 12.92 -5.67 2.97
C VAL A 388 13.65 -6.01 1.68
N TYR A 389 13.04 -6.83 0.81
CA TYR A 389 13.61 -7.13 -0.51
C TYR A 389 13.81 -5.88 -1.37
N CYS A 390 12.83 -4.98 -1.44
CA CYS A 390 12.95 -3.72 -2.17
C CYS A 390 14.04 -2.80 -1.59
N GLU A 391 14.18 -2.76 -0.26
CA GLU A 391 15.21 -1.98 0.44
C GLU A 391 16.62 -2.50 0.11
N GLU A 392 16.82 -3.82 0.16
CA GLU A 392 18.09 -4.48 -0.19
C GLU A 392 18.48 -4.22 -1.65
N MET A 393 17.55 -4.42 -2.60
CA MET A 393 17.80 -4.16 -4.02
C MET A 393 18.10 -2.69 -4.32
N ARG A 394 17.39 -1.76 -3.65
CA ARG A 394 17.66 -0.34 -3.77
C ARG A 394 19.07 0.01 -3.25
N GLU A 395 19.49 -0.56 -2.12
CA GLU A 395 20.85 -0.35 -1.59
C GLU A 395 21.92 -0.87 -2.54
N GLU A 396 21.73 -2.06 -3.11
CA GLU A 396 22.66 -2.64 -4.10
C GLU A 396 22.79 -1.74 -5.34
N TRP A 397 21.68 -1.25 -5.88
CA TRP A 397 21.69 -0.34 -7.03
C TRP A 397 22.30 1.03 -6.70
N GLN A 398 22.05 1.56 -5.51
CA GLN A 398 22.67 2.80 -5.05
C GLN A 398 24.19 2.66 -4.91
N ASP A 399 24.67 1.54 -4.38
CA ASP A 399 26.11 1.31 -4.26
C ASP A 399 26.76 1.07 -5.62
N ARG A 400 26.05 0.40 -6.53
CA ARG A 400 26.49 0.27 -7.93
C ARG A 400 26.56 1.62 -8.63
N LEU A 401 25.58 2.50 -8.42
CA LEU A 401 25.56 3.86 -8.95
C LEU A 401 26.75 4.68 -8.45
N LYS A 402 26.97 4.72 -7.12
CA LYS A 402 28.14 5.38 -6.51
C LYS A 402 29.47 4.84 -7.06
N PHE A 403 29.54 3.52 -7.27
CA PHE A 403 30.71 2.90 -7.88
C PHE A 403 30.95 3.40 -9.31
N ILE A 404 29.91 3.43 -10.15
CA ILE A 404 30.00 3.91 -11.53
C ILE A 404 30.43 5.38 -11.56
N ASP A 405 29.81 6.25 -10.75
CA ASP A 405 30.14 7.68 -10.70
C ASP A 405 31.62 7.89 -10.34
N LYS A 406 32.09 7.21 -9.29
CA LYS A 406 33.48 7.33 -8.83
C LYS A 406 34.48 6.79 -9.86
N GLN A 407 34.16 5.67 -10.52
CA GLN A 407 35.04 5.12 -11.55
C GLN A 407 35.05 5.99 -12.81
N LEU A 408 33.91 6.51 -13.23
CA LEU A 408 33.81 7.42 -14.38
C LEU A 408 34.61 8.71 -14.13
N GLU A 409 34.55 9.27 -12.92
CA GLU A 409 35.34 10.45 -12.55
C GLU A 409 36.85 10.19 -12.65
N LEU A 410 37.32 9.07 -12.10
CA LEU A 410 38.74 8.68 -12.15
C LEU A 410 39.23 8.43 -13.58
N LEU A 411 38.47 7.67 -14.37
CA LEU A 411 38.80 7.38 -15.77
C LEU A 411 38.76 8.65 -16.63
N ALA A 412 37.78 9.54 -16.41
CA ALA A 412 37.69 10.79 -17.13
C ALA A 412 38.90 11.71 -16.87
N GLN A 413 39.42 11.72 -15.65
CA GLN A 413 40.65 12.45 -15.32
C GLN A 413 41.88 11.81 -15.98
N ASP A 414 42.04 10.49 -15.90
CA ASP A 414 43.17 9.76 -16.52
C ASP A 414 43.18 9.96 -18.04
N TYR A 415 42.04 9.76 -18.71
CA TYR A 415 41.96 9.88 -20.16
C TYR A 415 42.15 11.30 -20.65
N LYS A 416 41.67 12.33 -19.95
CA LYS A 416 41.97 13.73 -20.28
C LYS A 416 43.48 14.01 -20.25
N LEU A 417 44.19 13.46 -19.26
CA LEU A 417 45.63 13.62 -19.14
C LEU A 417 46.37 12.87 -20.25
N ARG A 418 45.99 11.63 -20.55
CA ARG A 418 46.59 10.83 -21.64
C ARG A 418 46.33 11.42 -23.02
N ILE A 419 45.13 11.92 -23.30
CA ILE A 419 44.82 12.64 -24.56
C ILE A 419 45.79 13.81 -24.72
N LYS A 420 45.98 14.61 -23.66
CA LYS A 420 46.92 15.74 -23.67
C LYS A 420 48.36 15.30 -23.99
N GLN A 421 48.83 14.21 -23.38
CA GLN A 421 50.15 13.66 -23.64
C GLN A 421 50.31 13.19 -25.10
N ILE A 422 49.32 12.49 -25.65
CA ILE A 422 49.34 12.04 -27.05
C ILE A 422 49.33 13.24 -28.00
N THR A 423 48.54 14.27 -27.72
CA THR A 423 48.48 15.48 -28.56
C THR A 423 49.80 16.24 -28.58
N GLU A 424 50.47 16.37 -27.44
CA GLU A 424 51.79 17.01 -27.35
C GLU A 424 52.86 16.19 -28.11
N GLU A 425 52.80 14.87 -28.02
CA GLU A 425 53.72 13.98 -28.74
C GLU A 425 53.50 14.00 -30.26
N VAL A 426 52.23 14.05 -30.72
CA VAL A 426 51.89 14.20 -32.14
C VAL A 426 52.43 15.52 -32.71
N GLU A 427 52.21 16.64 -32.00
CA GLU A 427 52.73 17.95 -32.40
C GLU A 427 54.25 17.92 -32.56
N ARG A 428 54.94 17.31 -31.59
CA ARG A 428 56.40 17.15 -31.61
C ARG A 428 56.88 16.28 -32.76
N GLN A 429 56.23 15.13 -33.00
CA GLN A 429 56.59 14.20 -34.06
C GLN A 429 56.40 14.83 -35.44
N VAL A 430 55.25 15.45 -35.70
CA VAL A 430 54.95 16.11 -36.99
C VAL A 430 55.89 17.29 -37.21
N SER A 431 56.14 18.11 -36.19
CA SER A 431 57.07 19.25 -36.30
C SER A 431 58.49 18.79 -36.62
N THR A 432 58.95 17.71 -35.99
CA THR A 432 60.29 17.17 -36.22
C THR A 432 60.42 16.54 -37.61
N ALA A 433 59.44 15.75 -38.02
CA ALA A 433 59.42 15.13 -39.35
C ALA A 433 59.36 16.19 -40.47
N MET A 434 58.54 17.23 -40.29
CA MET A 434 58.44 18.33 -41.27
C MET A 434 59.75 19.11 -41.36
N ALA A 435 60.41 19.40 -40.22
CA ALA A 435 61.71 20.05 -40.21
C ALA A 435 62.79 19.23 -40.93
N GLU A 436 62.78 17.90 -40.78
CA GLU A 436 63.71 17.01 -41.48
C GLU A 436 63.44 16.92 -42.98
N GLU A 437 62.17 16.87 -43.39
CA GLU A 437 61.80 16.88 -44.80
C GLU A 437 62.12 18.21 -45.48
N ILE A 438 61.93 19.33 -44.79
CA ILE A 438 62.34 20.66 -45.31
C ILE A 438 63.85 20.73 -45.53
N ARG A 439 64.67 20.10 -44.66
CA ARG A 439 66.13 20.03 -44.90
C ARG A 439 66.50 19.18 -46.12
N ARG A 440 65.64 18.26 -46.53
CA ARG A 440 65.80 17.39 -47.71
C ARG A 440 65.01 17.89 -48.92
N LEU A 441 64.43 19.08 -48.85
CA LEU A 441 63.61 19.66 -49.92
C LEU A 441 64.36 19.75 -51.25
N SER A 442 65.68 19.96 -51.22
CA SER A 442 66.52 19.95 -52.42
C SER A 442 66.41 18.66 -53.21
N VAL A 443 66.32 17.51 -52.55
CA VAL A 443 66.19 16.20 -53.22
C VAL A 443 64.85 16.09 -53.93
N LEU A 444 63.78 16.51 -53.25
CA LEU A 444 62.41 16.50 -53.81
C LEU A 444 62.27 17.44 -55.02
N VAL A 445 62.92 18.60 -54.97
CA VAL A 445 62.92 19.57 -56.07
C VAL A 445 63.80 19.11 -57.25
N ASP A 446 64.90 18.42 -56.97
CA ASP A 446 65.79 17.88 -58.01
C ASP A 446 65.16 16.68 -58.75
N ASP A 447 64.37 15.86 -58.05
CA ASP A 447 63.62 14.73 -58.62
C ASP A 447 62.50 15.15 -59.59
N TYR A 448 62.09 16.42 -59.56
CA TYR A 448 61.08 16.95 -60.48
C TYR A 448 61.61 17.06 -61.92
N GLN A 449 60.99 16.32 -62.85
CA GLN A 449 61.34 16.28 -64.27
C GLN A 449 60.23 16.87 -65.14
N MET A 450 60.45 18.08 -65.66
CA MET A 450 59.61 18.71 -66.69
C MET A 450 60.45 19.64 -67.57
N ASP A 451 60.07 19.85 -68.83
CA ASP A 451 60.82 20.69 -69.76
C ASP A 451 60.85 22.16 -69.30
N PHE A 452 62.05 22.65 -68.97
CA PHE A 452 62.25 24.02 -68.51
C PHE A 452 62.43 24.98 -69.69
N HIS A 453 61.55 25.98 -69.78
CA HIS A 453 61.65 27.03 -70.79
C HIS A 453 61.53 28.44 -70.18
N PRO A 454 62.40 29.42 -70.52
CA PRO A 454 62.37 30.77 -69.95
C PRO A 454 61.17 31.66 -70.35
N SER A 455 60.12 31.10 -70.96
CA SER A 455 58.96 31.89 -71.40
C SER A 455 58.05 32.16 -70.20
N PRO A 456 57.54 33.39 -70.00
CA PRO A 456 56.75 33.75 -68.82
C PRO A 456 55.48 32.91 -68.65
N VAL A 457 54.87 32.46 -69.75
CA VAL A 457 53.67 31.59 -69.70
C VAL A 457 54.04 30.17 -69.27
N VAL A 458 55.15 29.63 -69.77
CA VAL A 458 55.62 28.28 -69.46
C VAL A 458 56.20 28.20 -68.04
N LEU A 459 56.89 29.26 -67.60
CA LEU A 459 57.39 29.40 -66.23
C LEU A 459 56.27 29.38 -65.19
N LYS A 460 55.13 30.02 -65.47
CA LYS A 460 53.98 30.01 -64.57
C LYS A 460 53.38 28.61 -64.41
N VAL A 461 53.25 27.86 -65.53
CA VAL A 461 52.80 26.45 -65.49
C VAL A 461 53.81 25.59 -64.75
N TYR A 462 55.11 25.80 -64.99
CA TYR A 462 56.19 25.10 -64.29
C TYR A 462 56.18 25.34 -62.77
N LYS A 463 55.95 26.58 -62.32
CA LYS A 463 55.81 26.92 -60.89
C LYS A 463 54.63 26.21 -60.25
N ASN A 464 53.45 26.30 -60.85
CA ASN A 464 52.24 25.68 -60.29
C ASN A 464 52.39 24.15 -60.18
N GLU A 465 52.96 23.51 -61.21
CA GLU A 465 53.16 22.07 -61.20
C GLU A 465 54.26 21.63 -60.24
N LEU A 466 55.30 22.46 -60.06
CA LEU A 466 56.33 22.27 -59.02
C LEU A 466 55.73 22.44 -57.60
N HIS A 467 54.88 23.44 -57.37
CA HIS A 467 54.16 23.61 -56.10
C HIS A 467 53.34 22.37 -55.77
N ARG A 468 52.58 21.85 -56.75
CA ARG A 468 51.78 20.62 -56.60
C ARG A 468 52.66 19.40 -56.31
N HIS A 469 53.76 19.24 -57.04
CA HIS A 469 54.69 18.13 -56.83
C HIS A 469 55.30 18.14 -55.43
N ILE A 470 55.67 19.32 -54.93
CA ILE A 470 56.24 19.48 -53.59
C ILE A 470 55.20 19.22 -52.52
N GLU A 471 53.98 19.73 -52.68
CA GLU A 471 52.89 19.52 -51.73
C GLU A 471 52.50 18.03 -51.65
N GLU A 472 52.36 17.35 -52.78
CA GLU A 472 52.10 15.91 -52.83
C GLU A 472 53.29 15.09 -52.29
N GLY A 473 54.52 15.47 -52.63
CA GLY A 473 55.73 14.77 -52.20
C GLY A 473 55.98 14.91 -50.69
N LEU A 474 55.88 16.13 -50.17
CA LEU A 474 56.02 16.41 -48.74
C LEU A 474 54.86 15.79 -47.95
N GLY A 475 53.63 15.86 -48.46
CA GLY A 475 52.47 15.20 -47.86
C GLY A 475 52.62 13.67 -47.78
N ARG A 476 53.11 13.02 -48.86
CA ARG A 476 53.39 11.57 -48.87
C ARG A 476 54.49 11.19 -47.89
N ASN A 477 55.63 11.89 -47.91
CA ASN A 477 56.74 11.61 -47.00
C ASN A 477 56.35 11.80 -45.53
N MET A 478 55.56 12.82 -45.23
CA MET A 478 55.01 13.05 -43.89
C MET A 478 54.04 11.94 -43.48
N SER A 479 53.20 11.47 -44.39
CA SER A 479 52.29 10.35 -44.12
C SER A 479 53.04 9.05 -43.87
N ASP A 480 54.03 8.70 -44.69
CA ASP A 480 54.82 7.48 -44.53
C ASP A 480 55.59 7.45 -43.19
N ARG A 481 56.08 8.61 -42.73
CA ARG A 481 56.84 8.70 -41.46
C ARG A 481 55.96 8.79 -40.23
N CYS A 482 54.87 9.54 -40.29
CA CYS A 482 54.09 9.88 -39.10
C CYS A 482 52.77 9.13 -39.00
N SER A 483 52.07 8.83 -40.11
CA SER A 483 50.72 8.28 -40.05
C SER A 483 50.67 6.94 -39.32
N THR A 484 51.56 6.00 -39.60
CA THR A 484 51.56 4.68 -38.94
C THR A 484 51.73 4.78 -37.42
N ALA A 485 52.66 5.63 -36.95
CA ALA A 485 52.90 5.81 -35.53
C ALA A 485 51.70 6.45 -34.83
N ILE A 486 51.14 7.52 -35.43
CA ILE A 486 50.01 8.25 -34.86
C ILE A 486 48.74 7.37 -34.87
N THR A 487 48.46 6.64 -35.96
CA THR A 487 47.33 5.72 -36.04
C THR A 487 47.43 4.61 -34.99
N ASN A 488 48.61 4.04 -34.76
CA ASN A 488 48.80 3.03 -33.71
C ASN A 488 48.58 3.60 -32.31
N SER A 489 49.09 4.81 -32.01
CA SER A 489 48.85 5.49 -30.74
C SER A 489 47.36 5.81 -30.54
N LEU A 490 46.67 6.25 -31.59
CA LEU A 490 45.22 6.52 -31.57
C LEU A 490 44.43 5.24 -31.27
N GLN A 491 44.71 4.14 -32.00
CA GLN A 491 44.03 2.86 -31.81
C GLN A 491 44.27 2.28 -30.42
N THR A 492 45.51 2.36 -29.91
CA THR A 492 45.84 1.90 -28.56
C THR A 492 45.04 2.68 -27.51
N MET A 493 44.98 4.00 -27.65
CA MET A 493 44.22 4.85 -26.73
C MET A 493 42.71 4.59 -26.80
N GLN A 494 42.15 4.42 -28.00
CA GLN A 494 40.74 4.08 -28.17
C GLN A 494 40.41 2.73 -27.54
N GLN A 495 41.28 1.73 -27.69
CA GLN A 495 41.12 0.42 -27.06
C GLN A 495 41.20 0.50 -25.53
N ASP A 496 42.17 1.25 -24.98
CA ASP A 496 42.31 1.50 -23.55
C ASP A 496 41.06 2.19 -22.96
N MET A 497 40.46 3.13 -23.70
CA MET A 497 39.21 3.79 -23.30
C MET A 497 38.03 2.81 -23.27
N ILE A 498 37.92 1.97 -24.30
CA ILE A 498 36.86 0.94 -24.38
C ILE A 498 37.02 -0.05 -23.24
N ASP A 499 38.23 -0.58 -23.01
CA ASP A 499 38.48 -1.61 -22.01
C ASP A 499 38.29 -1.09 -20.58
N GLY A 500 38.60 0.18 -20.31
CA GLY A 500 38.35 0.80 -19.01
C GLY A 500 36.88 1.12 -18.74
N LEU A 501 36.09 1.49 -19.76
CA LEU A 501 34.66 1.84 -19.60
C LEU A 501 33.72 0.63 -19.70
N LYS A 502 34.14 -0.47 -20.35
CA LYS A 502 33.37 -1.72 -20.51
C LYS A 502 32.85 -2.33 -19.20
N PRO A 503 33.59 -2.34 -18.07
CA PRO A 503 33.11 -2.87 -16.79
C PRO A 503 32.00 -2.03 -16.13
N LEU A 504 31.88 -0.75 -16.50
CA LEU A 504 30.85 0.14 -15.97
C LEU A 504 29.50 -0.11 -16.63
N LEU A 505 29.51 -0.59 -17.87
CA LEU A 505 28.32 -0.84 -18.67
C LEU A 505 27.60 -2.16 -18.29
N PRO A 506 26.29 -2.27 -18.57
CA PRO A 506 25.49 -3.48 -18.37
C PRO A 506 25.95 -4.63 -19.26
N VAL A 507 25.77 -5.86 -18.79
CA VAL A 507 26.22 -7.09 -19.50
C VAL A 507 25.62 -7.18 -20.92
N SER A 508 24.39 -6.70 -21.11
CA SER A 508 23.71 -6.64 -22.41
C SER A 508 24.44 -5.76 -23.43
N VAL A 509 24.92 -4.59 -23.01
CA VAL A 509 25.57 -3.59 -23.89
C VAL A 509 27.04 -3.93 -24.14
N ARG A 510 27.70 -4.66 -23.22
CA ARG A 510 29.12 -5.03 -23.35
C ARG A 510 29.50 -5.75 -24.65
N SER A 511 28.56 -6.47 -25.26
CA SER A 511 28.75 -7.19 -26.53
C SER A 511 28.53 -6.33 -27.77
N GLN A 512 27.91 -5.16 -27.62
CA GLN A 512 27.50 -4.27 -28.71
C GLN A 512 28.39 -3.03 -28.85
N ILE A 513 29.25 -2.74 -27.87
CA ILE A 513 30.17 -1.59 -27.88
C ILE A 513 31.07 -1.58 -29.12
N ASP A 514 31.57 -2.75 -29.54
CA ASP A 514 32.42 -2.87 -30.73
C ASP A 514 31.69 -2.50 -32.05
N MET A 515 30.34 -2.53 -32.06
CA MET A 515 29.52 -2.05 -33.18
C MET A 515 29.14 -0.57 -33.05
N LEU A 516 29.12 -0.02 -31.84
CA LEU A 516 28.69 1.35 -31.55
C LEU A 516 29.80 2.38 -31.71
N VAL A 517 31.07 1.98 -31.61
CA VAL A 517 32.23 2.84 -31.88
C VAL A 517 32.79 2.50 -33.27
N PRO A 518 32.50 3.29 -34.31
CA PRO A 518 33.01 3.03 -35.64
C PRO A 518 34.55 3.11 -35.62
N ARG A 519 35.23 2.01 -35.98
CA ARG A 519 36.66 2.04 -36.31
C ARG A 519 36.85 2.73 -37.66
N GLN A 520 36.62 4.03 -37.73
CA GLN A 520 36.92 4.78 -38.95
C GLN A 520 38.43 4.82 -39.18
N CYS A 521 38.84 4.65 -40.44
CA CYS A 521 40.23 4.87 -40.84
C CYS A 521 40.53 6.37 -40.73
N PHE A 522 41.04 6.79 -39.58
CA PHE A 522 41.53 8.15 -39.38
C PHE A 522 42.75 8.41 -40.27
N SER A 523 42.62 9.34 -41.21
CA SER A 523 43.71 9.82 -42.06
C SER A 523 44.05 11.26 -41.71
N LEU A 524 45.30 11.51 -41.32
CA LEU A 524 45.80 12.86 -41.05
C LEU A 524 45.90 13.69 -42.32
N ASN A 525 45.33 14.88 -42.29
CA ASN A 525 45.49 15.86 -43.36
C ASN A 525 46.56 16.88 -42.98
N TYR A 526 47.67 16.87 -43.72
CA TYR A 526 48.83 17.73 -43.49
C TYR A 526 48.74 19.10 -44.19
N ASP A 527 47.62 19.41 -44.87
CA ASP A 527 47.38 20.55 -45.78
C ASP A 527 48.38 21.72 -45.65
N LEU A 528 49.31 21.79 -46.60
CA LEU A 528 50.45 22.70 -46.57
C LEU A 528 50.21 23.95 -47.39
N ASN A 529 49.27 23.96 -48.35
CA ASN A 529 48.95 25.09 -49.22
C ASN A 529 50.20 25.73 -49.85
N CYS A 530 51.12 24.92 -50.38
CA CYS A 530 52.43 25.38 -50.89
C CYS A 530 52.28 26.46 -51.97
N ASP A 531 51.20 26.39 -52.77
CA ASP A 531 50.89 27.33 -53.83
C ASP A 531 50.66 28.78 -53.31
N LYS A 532 50.02 28.92 -52.15
CA LYS A 532 49.80 30.22 -51.51
C LYS A 532 51.04 30.72 -50.77
N LEU A 533 51.79 29.81 -50.16
CA LEU A 533 53.00 30.13 -49.39
C LEU A 533 54.16 30.61 -50.24
N CYS A 534 54.27 30.10 -51.48
CA CYS A 534 55.34 30.45 -52.41
C CYS A 534 54.88 31.40 -53.54
N ALA A 535 53.68 31.99 -53.44
CA ALA A 535 53.11 32.86 -54.47
C ALA A 535 53.90 34.16 -54.72
N ASP A 536 54.70 34.60 -53.74
CA ASP A 536 55.56 35.77 -53.80
C ASP A 536 56.95 35.50 -54.42
N PHE A 537 57.22 34.26 -54.84
CA PHE A 537 58.51 33.87 -55.40
C PHE A 537 58.80 34.55 -56.75
N GLN A 538 59.83 35.38 -56.76
CA GLN A 538 60.39 36.02 -57.96
C GLN A 538 61.69 35.33 -58.37
N GLU A 539 61.73 34.86 -59.62
CA GLU A 539 62.85 34.13 -60.19
C GLU A 539 63.88 35.08 -60.81
N ASP A 540 65.16 34.89 -60.48
CA ASP A 540 66.26 35.57 -61.15
C ASP A 540 67.03 34.55 -62.02
N ILE A 541 66.61 34.48 -63.30
CA ILE A 541 67.19 33.60 -64.32
C ILE A 541 68.14 34.39 -65.25
N GLU A 542 68.35 35.68 -64.97
CA GLU A 542 69.26 36.51 -65.73
C GLU A 542 70.72 36.11 -65.49
N PHE A 543 71.53 36.19 -66.54
CA PHE A 543 72.93 35.83 -66.43
C PHE A 543 73.67 36.90 -65.62
N HIS A 544 74.10 36.53 -64.42
CA HIS A 544 74.96 37.33 -63.58
C HIS A 544 76.36 36.73 -63.56
N PHE A 545 77.37 37.49 -63.98
CA PHE A 545 78.75 37.01 -63.97
C PHE A 545 79.26 36.87 -62.53
N SER A 546 79.83 35.73 -62.16
CA SER A 546 80.20 35.40 -60.78
C SER A 546 81.25 36.36 -60.17
N LEU A 547 82.06 36.98 -61.04
CA LEU A 547 83.07 38.00 -60.72
C LEU A 547 82.70 39.39 -61.26
N GLY A 548 81.40 39.67 -61.47
CA GLY A 548 80.93 41.01 -61.80
C GLY A 548 81.39 42.03 -60.75
N TRP A 549 81.86 43.20 -61.19
CA TRP A 549 82.40 44.23 -60.28
C TRP A 549 81.43 44.63 -59.15
N THR A 550 80.12 44.52 -59.35
CA THR A 550 79.08 44.77 -58.33
C THR A 550 78.98 43.66 -57.28
N MET A 551 79.16 42.39 -57.64
CA MET A 551 79.15 41.23 -56.73
C MET A 551 80.45 41.13 -55.92
N LEU A 552 81.60 41.43 -56.55
CA LEU A 552 82.92 41.46 -55.91
C LEU A 552 82.99 42.53 -54.81
N VAL A 553 82.43 43.72 -55.06
CA VAL A 553 82.32 44.80 -54.07
C VAL A 553 81.36 44.41 -52.93
N ASN A 554 80.24 43.76 -53.22
CA ASN A 554 79.29 43.32 -52.18
C ASN A 554 79.85 42.20 -51.29
N ARG A 555 80.67 41.28 -51.85
CA ARG A 555 81.25 40.15 -51.12
C ARG A 555 82.45 40.52 -50.24
N PHE A 556 83.21 41.57 -50.57
CA PHE A 556 84.37 42.02 -49.79
C PHE A 556 84.15 43.27 -48.92
N LEU A 557 83.18 44.15 -49.25
CA LEU A 557 82.97 45.42 -48.52
C LEU A 557 81.58 45.57 -47.87
N GLY A 558 80.68 44.59 -48.07
CA GLY A 558 79.32 44.61 -47.53
C GLY A 558 78.39 45.62 -48.23
N PRO A 559 77.06 45.39 -48.20
CA PRO A 559 76.11 46.15 -49.03
C PRO A 559 76.03 47.65 -48.70
N LYS A 560 76.34 48.06 -47.46
CA LYS A 560 76.22 49.46 -47.00
C LYS A 560 77.33 50.40 -47.49
N ASN A 561 78.49 49.88 -47.92
CA ASN A 561 79.61 50.70 -48.40
C ASN A 561 79.79 50.69 -49.94
N SER A 562 78.98 49.90 -50.65
CA SER A 562 79.03 49.72 -52.10
C SER A 562 78.93 51.03 -52.90
N ARG A 563 78.07 51.98 -52.49
CA ARG A 563 77.90 53.28 -53.17
C ARG A 563 79.10 54.22 -53.05
N ARG A 564 79.93 54.13 -52.01
CA ARG A 564 81.10 55.01 -51.83
C ARG A 564 82.34 54.52 -52.59
N ALA A 565 82.48 53.21 -52.79
CA ALA A 565 83.58 52.64 -53.57
C ALA A 565 83.35 52.78 -55.10
N LEU A 566 82.08 52.82 -55.56
CA LEU A 566 81.72 52.92 -56.98
C LEU A 566 82.02 54.28 -57.65
N MET A 567 82.43 55.31 -56.91
CA MET A 567 82.61 56.68 -57.43
C MET A 567 84.01 57.29 -57.28
N GLY A 568 85.00 56.55 -56.77
CA GLY A 568 86.32 57.14 -56.55
C GLY A 568 87.44 56.12 -56.53
N TYR A 569 87.95 55.75 -57.71
CA TYR A 569 89.30 55.23 -57.88
C TYR A 569 89.73 55.42 -59.34
N ASN A 570 90.23 56.62 -59.66
CA ASN A 570 91.12 56.80 -60.79
C ASN A 570 92.50 57.18 -60.22
N ASP A 571 93.52 56.50 -60.73
CA ASP A 571 94.89 57.02 -60.87
C ASP A 571 96.02 56.63 -59.89
N GLN A 572 95.98 55.47 -59.21
CA GLN A 572 97.16 55.07 -58.39
C GLN A 572 97.55 53.58 -58.31
N VAL A 573 97.07 52.72 -59.21
CA VAL A 573 97.50 51.28 -59.28
C VAL A 573 98.46 51.00 -60.45
N TRP A 574 98.69 51.97 -61.34
CA TRP A 574 99.37 51.77 -62.64
C TRP A 574 100.90 51.66 -62.59
N LYS A 575 101.56 51.89 -61.45
CA LYS A 575 103.04 51.98 -61.37
C LYS A 575 103.77 50.78 -60.77
N ALA A 576 103.08 49.73 -60.32
CA ALA A 576 103.73 48.57 -59.69
C ALA A 576 103.50 47.23 -60.42
N VAL A 577 102.58 47.17 -61.40
CA VAL A 577 102.19 45.93 -62.09
C VAL A 577 102.46 46.07 -63.57
N GLY A 578 103.40 45.29 -64.11
CA GLY A 578 103.75 45.33 -65.53
C GLY A 578 102.54 44.98 -66.42
N TRP A 579 102.40 45.64 -67.57
CA TRP A 579 101.24 45.51 -68.48
C TRP A 579 100.89 44.05 -68.86
N ARG A 580 101.89 43.15 -68.85
CA ARG A 580 101.72 41.71 -69.10
C ARG A 580 100.83 41.03 -68.06
N LEU A 581 100.89 41.42 -66.79
CA LEU A 581 100.05 40.89 -65.70
C LEU A 581 98.60 41.40 -65.81
N ILE A 582 98.40 42.64 -66.26
CA ILE A 582 97.08 43.24 -66.48
C ILE A 582 96.40 42.62 -67.70
N ALA A 583 97.15 42.40 -68.79
CA ALA A 583 96.63 41.72 -69.97
C ALA A 583 96.30 40.23 -69.68
N LEU A 584 97.12 39.54 -68.88
CA LEU A 584 96.83 38.18 -68.42
C LEU A 584 95.58 38.12 -67.53
N SER A 585 95.40 39.07 -66.60
CA SER A 585 94.23 39.09 -65.71
C SER A 585 92.94 39.47 -66.44
N PHE A 586 92.96 40.44 -67.35
CA PHE A 586 91.81 40.75 -68.22
C PHE A 586 91.49 39.61 -69.19
N GLY A 587 92.51 38.93 -69.73
CA GLY A 587 92.36 37.75 -70.56
C GLY A 587 91.73 36.57 -69.81
N LEU A 588 92.20 36.30 -68.58
CA LEU A 588 91.63 35.27 -67.71
C LEU A 588 90.18 35.59 -67.30
N TYR A 589 89.90 36.87 -66.99
CA TYR A 589 88.56 37.37 -66.63
C TYR A 589 87.59 37.25 -67.81
N GLY A 590 88.00 37.64 -69.02
CA GLY A 590 87.22 37.48 -70.24
C GLY A 590 86.97 36.02 -70.62
N LEU A 591 87.99 35.15 -70.46
CA LEU A 591 87.84 33.70 -70.64
C LEU A 591 86.84 33.10 -69.65
N LEU A 592 86.89 33.51 -68.38
CA LEU A 592 85.91 33.11 -67.36
C LEU A 592 84.50 33.61 -67.69
N TYR A 593 84.36 34.86 -68.16
CA TYR A 593 83.07 35.42 -68.58
C TYR A 593 82.46 34.64 -69.75
N VAL A 594 83.25 34.35 -70.77
CA VAL A 594 82.80 33.56 -71.93
C VAL A 594 82.51 32.11 -71.52
N TYR A 595 83.34 31.51 -70.65
CA TYR A 595 83.10 30.17 -70.10
C TYR A 595 81.79 30.11 -69.31
N GLU A 596 81.53 31.05 -68.41
CA GLU A 596 80.27 31.13 -67.66
C GLU A 596 79.06 31.42 -68.57
N ARG A 597 79.23 32.28 -69.58
CA ARG A 597 78.16 32.60 -70.54
C ARG A 597 77.79 31.42 -71.43
N LEU A 598 78.78 30.65 -71.88
CA LEU A 598 78.57 29.44 -72.71
C LEU A 598 78.02 28.28 -71.88
N THR A 599 78.39 28.18 -70.60
CA THR A 599 77.85 27.16 -69.69
C THR A 599 76.46 27.51 -69.14
N TRP A 600 75.99 28.77 -69.30
CA TRP A 600 74.64 29.25 -68.96
C TRP A 600 73.55 28.75 -69.92
N THR A 601 73.40 27.42 -69.98
CA THR A 601 72.38 26.71 -70.77
C THR A 601 71.01 26.70 -70.07
N THR A 602 69.95 26.25 -70.76
CA THR A 602 68.62 26.06 -70.16
C THR A 602 68.65 25.16 -68.92
N LYS A 603 69.52 24.14 -68.90
CA LYS A 603 69.77 23.29 -67.72
C LYS A 603 70.46 24.02 -66.56
N ALA A 604 71.38 24.96 -66.85
CA ALA A 604 72.00 25.77 -65.81
C ALA A 604 71.02 26.77 -65.18
N LYS A 605 70.14 27.35 -66.01
CA LYS A 605 69.01 28.19 -65.58
C LYS A 605 68.01 27.44 -64.70
N GLU A 606 67.66 26.22 -65.08
CA GLU A 606 66.79 25.34 -64.28
C GLU A 606 67.41 25.05 -62.90
N ARG A 607 68.71 24.72 -62.84
CA ARG A 607 69.41 24.51 -61.56
C ARG A 607 69.47 25.76 -60.69
N ALA A 608 69.69 26.93 -61.28
CA ALA A 608 69.67 28.20 -60.55
C ALA A 608 68.27 28.51 -60.00
N PHE A 609 67.23 28.30 -60.81
CA PHE A 609 65.83 28.42 -60.42
C PHE A 609 65.49 27.46 -59.27
N LYS A 610 65.78 26.16 -59.41
CA LYS A 610 65.54 25.14 -58.39
C LYS A 610 66.24 25.49 -57.07
N ARG A 611 67.49 25.98 -57.13
CA ARG A 611 68.23 26.40 -55.94
C ARG A 611 67.61 27.61 -55.23
N GLN A 612 67.24 28.66 -55.97
CA GLN A 612 66.54 29.83 -55.44
C GLN A 612 65.19 29.45 -54.85
N PHE A 613 64.47 28.55 -55.54
CA PHE A 613 63.17 28.06 -55.10
C PHE A 613 63.28 27.25 -53.81
N VAL A 614 64.27 26.34 -53.68
CA VAL A 614 64.51 25.58 -52.45
C VAL A 614 64.79 26.52 -51.27
N GLU A 615 65.63 27.54 -51.46
CA GLU A 615 65.96 28.50 -50.40
C GLU A 615 64.70 29.28 -49.94
N HIS A 616 63.90 29.78 -50.88
CA HIS A 616 62.63 30.48 -50.59
C HIS A 616 61.59 29.57 -49.94
N ALA A 617 61.35 28.39 -50.53
CA ALA A 617 60.37 27.44 -50.04
C ALA A 617 60.75 26.87 -48.67
N SER A 618 62.04 26.62 -48.40
CA SER A 618 62.50 26.20 -47.08
C SER A 618 62.24 27.27 -46.01
N GLU A 619 62.49 28.55 -46.30
CA GLU A 619 62.21 29.65 -45.35
C GLU A 619 60.70 29.78 -45.07
N LYS A 620 59.87 29.74 -46.13
CA LYS A 620 58.41 29.85 -45.99
C LYS A 620 57.79 28.63 -45.29
N LEU A 621 58.21 27.41 -45.63
CA LEU A 621 57.72 26.18 -45.01
C LEU A 621 58.14 26.09 -43.53
N GLN A 622 59.31 26.64 -43.16
CA GLN A 622 59.74 26.70 -41.75
C GLN A 622 58.78 27.49 -40.86
N LEU A 623 58.14 28.54 -41.39
CA LEU A 623 57.17 29.35 -40.65
C LEU A 623 55.87 28.60 -40.34
N VAL A 624 55.57 27.52 -41.07
CA VAL A 624 54.31 26.76 -40.96
C VAL A 624 54.48 25.49 -40.13
N ILE A 625 55.71 25.08 -39.78
CA ILE A 625 55.98 23.83 -39.03
C ILE A 625 55.14 23.73 -37.75
N SER A 626 55.14 24.79 -36.93
CA SER A 626 54.37 24.80 -35.67
C SER A 626 52.86 24.81 -35.93
N TYR A 627 52.42 25.47 -37.01
CA TYR A 627 51.01 25.49 -37.40
C TYR A 627 50.53 24.11 -37.87
N THR A 628 51.28 23.42 -38.73
CA THR A 628 50.95 22.07 -39.21
C THR A 628 51.00 21.05 -38.08
N GLY A 629 51.99 21.13 -37.19
CA GLY A 629 52.07 20.29 -35.99
C GLY A 629 50.87 20.47 -35.06
N SER A 630 50.52 21.73 -34.76
CA SER A 630 49.36 22.08 -33.93
C SER A 630 48.04 21.66 -34.59
N ASN A 631 47.88 21.83 -35.91
CA ASN A 631 46.68 21.41 -36.64
C ASN A 631 46.49 19.88 -36.60
N CYS A 632 47.56 19.11 -36.81
CA CYS A 632 47.52 17.65 -36.71
C CYS A 632 47.19 17.19 -35.28
N SER A 633 47.78 17.85 -34.27
CA SER A 633 47.49 17.61 -32.87
C SER A 633 46.01 17.89 -32.53
N HIS A 634 45.45 18.99 -33.05
CA HIS A 634 44.03 19.31 -32.91
C HIS A 634 43.12 18.27 -33.59
N GLN A 635 43.46 17.76 -34.78
CA GLN A 635 42.70 16.68 -35.43
C GLN A 635 42.66 15.41 -34.54
N VAL A 636 43.81 15.00 -34.00
CA VAL A 636 43.90 13.85 -33.08
C VAL A 636 43.14 14.09 -31.78
N GLN A 637 43.22 15.31 -31.23
CA GLN A 637 42.49 15.68 -30.02
C GLN A 637 40.98 15.59 -30.23
N GLN A 638 40.47 16.05 -31.39
CA GLN A 638 39.04 16.00 -31.71
C GLN A 638 38.53 14.56 -31.82
N GLU A 639 39.29 13.67 -32.48
CA GLU A 639 38.92 12.25 -32.60
C GLU A 639 38.90 11.53 -31.25
N LEU A 640 39.95 11.68 -30.44
CA LEU A 640 40.02 11.03 -29.13
C LEU A 640 38.97 11.59 -28.16
N SER A 641 38.77 12.91 -28.16
CA SER A 641 37.75 13.55 -27.32
C SER A 641 36.33 13.19 -27.76
N GLY A 642 36.09 13.07 -29.08
CA GLY A 642 34.82 12.62 -29.64
C GLY A 642 34.51 11.18 -29.26
N THR A 643 35.50 10.28 -29.38
CA THR A 643 35.37 8.87 -28.96
C THR A 643 35.07 8.78 -27.46
N PHE A 644 35.83 9.51 -26.64
CA PHE A 644 35.63 9.55 -25.18
C PHE A 644 34.23 10.08 -24.81
N ALA A 645 33.78 11.17 -25.44
CA ALA A 645 32.45 11.74 -25.20
C ALA A 645 31.32 10.75 -25.54
N HIS A 646 31.46 10.00 -26.65
CA HIS A 646 30.48 9.00 -27.03
C HIS A 646 30.42 7.83 -26.02
N LEU A 647 31.57 7.38 -25.52
CA LEU A 647 31.62 6.33 -24.49
C LEU A 647 31.05 6.81 -23.15
N CYS A 648 31.33 8.05 -22.73
CA CYS A 648 30.72 8.64 -21.54
C CYS A 648 29.20 8.70 -21.66
N GLN A 649 28.67 9.08 -22.82
CA GLN A 649 27.23 9.11 -23.07
C GLN A 649 26.56 7.74 -22.84
N GLN A 650 27.20 6.63 -23.23
CA GLN A 650 26.68 5.28 -22.97
C GLN A 650 26.66 4.93 -21.48
N VAL A 651 27.67 5.38 -20.73
CA VAL A 651 27.70 5.21 -19.27
C VAL A 651 26.64 6.08 -18.60
N ASP A 652 26.43 7.31 -19.07
CA ASP A 652 25.38 8.20 -18.56
C ASP A 652 23.98 7.61 -18.78
N VAL A 653 23.68 7.01 -19.93
CA VAL A 653 22.40 6.29 -20.15
C VAL A 653 22.23 5.15 -19.14
N THR A 654 23.31 4.43 -18.83
CA THR A 654 23.28 3.36 -17.81
C THR A 654 23.02 3.95 -16.42
N ARG A 655 23.61 5.10 -16.12
CA ARG A 655 23.41 5.85 -14.88
C ARG A 655 21.95 6.25 -14.72
N GLU A 656 21.38 6.88 -15.74
CA GLU A 656 19.98 7.34 -15.75
C GLU A 656 19.00 6.16 -15.59
N ASN A 657 19.27 5.02 -16.23
CA ASN A 657 18.45 3.82 -16.07
C ASN A 657 18.46 3.32 -14.60
N LEU A 658 19.64 3.25 -13.97
CA LEU A 658 19.76 2.87 -12.56
C LEU A 658 19.06 3.87 -11.63
N GLU A 659 19.18 5.18 -11.89
CA GLU A 659 18.47 6.22 -11.14
C GLU A 659 16.94 6.06 -11.24
N GLN A 660 16.42 5.74 -12.43
CA GLN A 660 14.99 5.47 -12.64
C GLN A 660 14.54 4.20 -11.90
N GLU A 661 15.34 3.13 -11.93
CA GLU A 661 15.07 1.90 -11.19
C GLU A 661 15.05 2.12 -9.67
N ILE A 662 16.00 2.89 -9.14
CA ILE A 662 16.03 3.30 -7.72
C ILE A 662 14.78 4.12 -7.36
N ALA A 663 14.37 5.07 -8.21
CA ALA A 663 13.16 5.86 -8.00
C ALA A 663 11.90 4.99 -7.99
N ALA A 664 11.81 4.01 -8.89
CA ALA A 664 10.73 3.03 -8.92
C ALA A 664 10.68 2.18 -7.64
N MET A 665 11.84 1.74 -7.12
CA MET A 665 11.91 1.00 -5.85
C MET A 665 11.49 1.87 -4.66
N ASN A 666 11.89 3.13 -4.60
CA ASN A 666 11.43 4.05 -3.55
C ASN A 666 9.90 4.20 -3.56
N LYS A 667 9.29 4.35 -4.74
CA LYS A 667 7.82 4.40 -4.86
C LYS A 667 7.17 3.11 -4.34
N LYS A 668 7.72 1.94 -4.67
CA LYS A 668 7.22 0.64 -4.15
C LYS A 668 7.32 0.57 -2.61
N ILE A 669 8.44 1.00 -2.03
CA ILE A 669 8.65 1.03 -0.59
C ILE A 669 7.61 1.94 0.10
N GLU A 670 7.35 3.12 -0.44
CA GLU A 670 6.32 4.04 0.11
C GLU A 670 4.92 3.42 0.10
N VAL A 671 4.55 2.73 -0.99
CA VAL A 671 3.26 2.04 -1.06
C VAL A 671 3.19 0.91 -0.04
N LEU A 672 4.26 0.11 0.11
CA LEU A 672 4.33 -0.98 1.09
C LEU A 672 4.25 -0.48 2.54
N ASP A 673 4.88 0.66 2.85
CA ASP A 673 4.82 1.28 4.18
C ASP A 673 3.39 1.77 4.52
N SER A 674 2.70 2.36 3.54
CA SER A 674 1.28 2.73 3.66
C SER A 674 0.38 1.51 3.90
N LEU A 675 0.61 0.43 3.16
CA LEU A 675 -0.12 -0.83 3.30
C LEU A 675 0.09 -1.45 4.69
N GLN A 676 1.34 -1.54 5.16
CA GLN A 676 1.66 -2.06 6.50
C GLN A 676 1.02 -1.22 7.61
N SER A 677 1.09 0.11 7.50
CA SER A 677 0.47 1.02 8.45
C SER A 677 -1.05 0.81 8.56
N LYS A 678 -1.73 0.65 7.42
CA LYS A 678 -3.18 0.35 7.38
C LYS A 678 -3.49 -1.05 7.92
N ALA A 679 -2.71 -2.07 7.54
CA ALA A 679 -2.89 -3.44 8.02
C ALA A 679 -2.74 -3.52 9.55
N LYS A 680 -1.75 -2.82 10.11
CA LYS A 680 -1.53 -2.71 11.56
C LYS A 680 -2.69 -2.02 12.27
N LEU A 681 -3.24 -0.95 11.69
CA LEU A 681 -4.42 -0.27 12.22
C LEU A 681 -5.64 -1.21 12.28
N LEU A 682 -5.91 -1.92 11.18
CA LEU A 682 -7.02 -2.87 11.11
C LEU A 682 -6.84 -4.04 12.08
N ARG A 683 -5.61 -4.54 12.23
CA ARG A 683 -5.30 -5.55 13.26
C ARG A 683 -5.59 -5.06 14.68
N ASN A 684 -5.20 -3.82 15.00
CA ASN A 684 -5.46 -3.24 16.32
C ASN A 684 -6.96 -3.05 16.58
N LYS A 685 -7.73 -2.66 15.54
CA LYS A 685 -9.20 -2.59 15.61
C LYS A 685 -9.82 -3.96 15.94
N ALA A 686 -9.32 -5.04 15.36
CA ALA A 686 -9.78 -6.40 15.70
C ALA A 686 -9.52 -6.74 17.17
N GLY A 687 -8.33 -6.43 17.69
CA GLY A 687 -7.99 -6.64 19.10
C GLY A 687 -8.88 -5.83 20.06
N TRP A 688 -9.27 -4.62 19.67
CA TRP A 688 -10.23 -3.82 20.43
C TRP A 688 -11.64 -4.45 20.41
N LEU A 689 -12.11 -4.93 19.25
CA LEU A 689 -13.40 -5.63 19.14
C LEU A 689 -13.44 -6.91 19.97
N ASP A 690 -12.35 -7.68 20.00
CA ASP A 690 -12.26 -8.87 20.86
C ASP A 690 -12.36 -8.49 22.34
N SER A 691 -11.69 -7.42 22.76
CA SER A 691 -11.82 -6.87 24.12
C SER A 691 -13.27 -6.46 24.45
N GLU A 692 -13.97 -5.78 23.56
CA GLU A 692 -15.39 -5.43 23.74
C GLU A 692 -16.29 -6.67 23.86
N LEU A 693 -16.07 -7.70 23.04
CA LEU A 693 -16.80 -8.96 23.11
C LEU A 693 -16.47 -9.73 24.40
N ASN A 694 -15.24 -9.67 24.90
CA ASN A 694 -14.84 -10.23 26.19
C ASN A 694 -15.49 -9.48 27.35
N MET A 695 -15.51 -8.15 27.33
CA MET A 695 -16.22 -7.34 28.32
C MET A 695 -17.72 -7.65 28.32
N PHE A 696 -18.34 -7.78 27.14
CA PHE A 696 -19.74 -8.20 27.04
C PHE A 696 -19.96 -9.58 27.68
N THR A 697 -19.06 -10.53 27.41
CA THR A 697 -19.13 -11.88 27.99
C THR A 697 -19.06 -11.83 29.52
N HIS A 698 -18.12 -11.07 30.08
CA HIS A 698 -17.95 -10.95 31.53
C HIS A 698 -19.12 -10.21 32.20
N GLN A 699 -19.66 -9.17 31.57
CA GLN A 699 -20.70 -8.33 32.15
C GLN A 699 -22.10 -8.95 32.06
N TYR A 700 -22.40 -9.69 31.00
CA TYR A 700 -23.76 -10.13 30.68
C TYR A 700 -23.94 -11.65 30.59
N LEU A 701 -22.90 -12.43 30.27
CA LEU A 701 -23.02 -13.88 30.05
C LEU A 701 -22.47 -14.73 31.21
N GLN A 702 -21.57 -14.19 32.02
CA GLN A 702 -21.10 -14.86 33.24
C GLN A 702 -22.06 -14.58 34.40
N PRO A 703 -22.43 -15.61 35.19
CA PRO A 703 -23.26 -15.38 36.36
C PRO A 703 -22.50 -14.49 37.36
N SER A 704 -23.15 -13.43 37.84
CA SER A 704 -22.68 -12.66 38.99
C SER A 704 -22.42 -13.65 40.13
N ARG A 705 -21.16 -13.76 40.54
CA ARG A 705 -20.76 -14.61 41.67
C ARG A 705 -21.41 -14.17 42.98
#